data_AF-A0A821D3M8-F1
#
_entry.id   AF-A0A821D3M8-F1
#
_cell.length_a   1.000
_cell.length_b   1.000
_cell.length_c   1.000
_cell.angle_alpha   90.00
_cell.angle_beta   90.00
_cell.angle_gamma   90.00
#
_symmetry.space_group_name_H-M   'P 1'
#
loop_
_entity.id
_entity.type
_entity.pdbx_description
1 polymer ?
#
loop_
_entity_poly.entity_id
_entity_poly.type
_entity_poly.pdbx_seq_one_letter_code
_entity_poly.pdbx_strand_id
1 'polypeptide(L)'
;IELLLKRALLDLTDYTEDFLHIYFQSIFATTKIKTFDIESNIYLEDLKIIDEQFETNEKNKLNILSSSNKSKLFEMNCLLTSTTNPLFSSLPYNSIENNINLQLNKALLNIHLDSLSSIIRFKNNIFKQLNNKSNSSKVKQTSSSTSTTKSNSSSSSFKIDFLLEGISLLIGNSSSQILYIELEDFNGYLSKTNTHILSHLVLNDLVIYDAFNKSIYPFIISKQNKSNKLLSFDLSLFNYSNKLIKSLKTKNSFLKGQLEKLNIILLYKYLDLILSIINLFQTKQNTLEQEDVSSNEPNFLPLILQKYQQHSIEFHIDFILNVPQILIPVNSYSNQAILIDLGKLSMHSESNQQYRFTYENLSINRIILNDENKSLNLLQCSPFQTLINRYFNSHNKEIYVEIFWNTIQFNLSKYDYAFINKILQENFQEKIFDKIPQIQITEQQDQDNEQNDSSLKLLPKKQSTSNEIPLNIRLDFQIKQIDLTLYLDEIDLNNSQLSRNENDKFVYLTIQLIEAQFKQSTNINYQGKIQIQHLFADNLRQNSQNKNFVRLINKGFNIDQNAPLLVATLENKSSNRTVNGEMESFHILISADMIISMKEFFTYVIPSDDETISNKLMGLNDRQLSLPSPAKSVSQYKSLDHQRSSLLTTSENDQPRRKHSARSDVDTNVKIEVKPSQLILFEDQNNNNSNCLVLNVSRTLKHKYF
;
A
#
# COMPACT_ATOMS: atom_id res chain seq x y z
N ILE A 1 15.22 -43.39 -22.59
CA ILE A 1 15.81 -42.34 -23.45
C ILE A 1 16.74 -41.54 -22.56
N GLU A 2 18.01 -41.41 -22.94
CA GLU A 2 18.99 -40.59 -22.21
C GLU A 2 19.55 -39.54 -23.16
N LEU A 3 19.61 -38.30 -22.69
CA LEU A 3 20.18 -37.17 -23.42
C LEU A 3 21.18 -36.47 -22.50
N LEU A 4 22.43 -36.37 -22.94
CA LEU A 4 23.50 -35.69 -22.24
C LEU A 4 24.12 -34.64 -23.16
N LEU A 5 23.94 -33.37 -22.82
CA LEU A 5 24.59 -32.25 -23.45
C LEU A 5 25.68 -31.74 -22.51
N LYS A 6 26.93 -32.18 -22.73
CA LYS A 6 28.05 -31.89 -21.82
C LYS A 6 28.34 -30.39 -21.71
N ARG A 7 28.32 -29.67 -22.83
CA ARG A 7 28.54 -28.22 -22.89
C ARG A 7 27.76 -27.64 -24.05
N ALA A 8 27.18 -26.47 -23.84
CA ALA A 8 26.67 -25.62 -24.91
C ALA A 8 27.03 -24.17 -24.63
N LEU A 9 27.35 -23.44 -25.70
CA LEU A 9 27.64 -22.03 -25.71
C LEU A 9 26.63 -21.37 -26.64
N LEU A 10 25.97 -20.33 -26.16
CA LEU A 10 25.14 -19.46 -26.98
C LEU A 10 25.75 -18.07 -26.98
N ASP A 11 26.12 -17.61 -28.18
CA ASP A 11 26.72 -16.29 -28.40
C ASP A 11 25.64 -15.37 -28.97
N LEU A 12 25.31 -14.33 -28.22
CA LEU A 12 24.46 -13.25 -28.70
C LEU A 12 25.36 -12.11 -29.14
N THR A 13 25.18 -11.63 -30.37
CA THR A 13 25.97 -10.54 -30.96
C THR A 13 25.08 -9.35 -31.29
N ASP A 14 25.58 -8.13 -31.06
CA ASP A 14 24.90 -6.89 -31.47
C ASP A 14 25.68 -6.23 -32.61
N TYR A 15 25.12 -6.31 -33.82
CA TYR A 15 25.57 -5.77 -35.11
C TYR A 15 27.00 -6.13 -35.61
N THR A 16 28.00 -6.37 -34.75
CA THR A 16 29.34 -6.89 -35.10
C THR A 16 30.17 -7.39 -33.88
N GLU A 17 29.75 -7.17 -32.64
CA GLU A 17 30.52 -7.54 -31.43
C GLU A 17 29.77 -8.57 -30.57
N ASP A 18 30.53 -9.42 -29.87
CA ASP A 18 30.01 -10.35 -28.88
C ASP A 18 29.39 -9.54 -27.73
N PHE A 19 28.11 -9.82 -27.45
CA PHE A 19 27.31 -9.09 -26.47
C PHE A 19 27.18 -9.91 -25.19
N LEU A 20 26.68 -11.14 -25.30
CA LEU A 20 26.36 -11.97 -24.14
C LEU A 20 26.62 -13.45 -24.45
N HIS A 21 27.45 -14.10 -23.63
CA HIS A 21 27.72 -15.52 -23.72
C HIS A 21 26.98 -16.29 -22.64
N ILE A 22 26.20 -17.29 -23.05
CA ILE A 22 25.51 -18.21 -22.14
C ILE A 22 26.18 -19.58 -22.22
N TYR A 23 26.81 -19.98 -21.12
CA TYR A 23 27.45 -21.26 -20.96
C TYR A 23 26.55 -22.20 -20.16
N PHE A 24 26.18 -23.32 -20.77
CA PHE A 24 25.52 -24.43 -20.11
C PHE A 24 26.54 -25.55 -19.87
N GLN A 25 26.63 -26.03 -18.64
CA GLN A 25 27.42 -27.21 -18.30
C GLN A 25 26.49 -28.37 -17.93
N SER A 26 26.68 -29.49 -18.63
CA SER A 26 26.03 -30.78 -18.38
C SER A 26 24.51 -30.69 -18.17
N ILE A 27 23.77 -30.45 -19.25
CA ILE A 27 22.32 -30.68 -19.26
C ILE A 27 22.10 -32.17 -19.46
N PHE A 28 21.39 -32.81 -18.54
CA PHE A 28 21.05 -34.23 -18.63
C PHE A 28 19.56 -34.43 -18.50
N ALA A 29 19.02 -35.33 -19.31
CA ALA A 29 17.64 -35.78 -19.23
C ALA A 29 17.57 -37.28 -19.43
N THR A 30 17.04 -38.00 -18.44
CA THR A 30 16.66 -39.42 -18.57
C THR A 30 15.17 -39.55 -18.49
N THR A 31 14.56 -40.20 -19.49
CA THR A 31 13.14 -40.54 -19.49
C THR A 31 12.99 -42.05 -19.62
N LYS A 32 12.36 -42.68 -18.63
CA LYS A 32 11.93 -44.08 -18.64
C LYS A 32 10.44 -44.11 -18.93
N ILE A 33 10.07 -44.74 -20.05
CA ILE A 33 8.67 -44.94 -20.43
C ILE A 33 8.35 -46.40 -20.12
N LYS A 34 7.36 -46.63 -19.26
CA LYS A 34 6.84 -47.96 -18.94
C LYS A 34 5.39 -48.05 -19.43
N THR A 35 4.78 -49.22 -19.24
CA THR A 35 3.42 -49.51 -19.73
C THR A 35 2.37 -48.56 -19.15
N PHE A 36 2.52 -48.10 -17.91
CA PHE A 36 1.52 -47.29 -17.21
C PHE A 36 2.04 -45.97 -16.65
N ASP A 37 3.35 -45.71 -16.72
CA ASP A 37 4.00 -44.54 -16.15
C ASP A 37 5.20 -44.05 -16.97
N ILE A 38 5.47 -42.75 -16.87
CA ILE A 38 6.64 -42.07 -17.42
C ILE A 38 7.39 -41.43 -16.26
N GLU A 39 8.66 -41.77 -16.11
CA GLU A 39 9.57 -41.17 -15.15
C GLU A 39 10.62 -40.36 -15.92
N SER A 40 10.73 -39.07 -15.65
CA SER A 40 11.71 -38.19 -16.29
C SER A 40 12.51 -37.42 -15.25
N ASN A 41 13.82 -37.63 -15.23
CA ASN A 41 14.75 -36.90 -14.37
C ASN A 41 15.61 -36.00 -15.23
N ILE A 42 15.57 -34.70 -14.95
CA ILE A 42 16.28 -33.66 -15.69
C ILE A 42 17.16 -32.91 -14.70
N TYR A 43 18.43 -32.67 -15.03
CA TYR A 43 19.27 -31.79 -14.25
C TYR A 43 20.15 -30.89 -15.11
N LEU A 44 20.51 -29.75 -14.54
CA LEU A 44 21.49 -28.80 -15.05
C LEU A 44 22.57 -28.66 -13.97
N GLU A 45 23.83 -28.91 -14.32
CA GLU A 45 24.93 -28.77 -13.36
C GLU A 45 25.27 -27.30 -13.11
N ASP A 46 25.56 -26.54 -14.16
CA ASP A 46 26.00 -25.15 -14.03
C ASP A 46 25.49 -24.29 -15.19
N LEU A 47 25.22 -23.02 -14.90
CA LEU A 47 24.84 -21.98 -15.85
C LEU A 47 25.69 -20.75 -15.56
N LYS A 48 26.41 -20.28 -16.58
CA LYS A 48 27.14 -19.01 -16.50
C LYS A 48 26.69 -18.09 -17.61
N ILE A 49 26.44 -16.83 -17.25
CA ILE A 49 26.06 -15.79 -18.19
C ILE A 49 27.09 -14.68 -18.08
N ILE A 50 27.84 -14.43 -19.15
CA ILE A 50 28.90 -13.43 -19.16
C ILE A 50 28.52 -12.30 -20.12
N ASP A 51 28.58 -11.07 -19.63
CA ASP A 51 28.51 -9.86 -20.45
C ASP A 51 29.93 -9.50 -20.91
N GLU A 52 30.09 -9.40 -22.22
CA GLU A 52 31.37 -9.10 -22.87
C GLU A 52 31.72 -7.60 -22.81
N GLN A 53 30.71 -6.74 -22.70
CA GLN A 53 30.87 -5.28 -22.82
C GLN A 53 31.22 -4.61 -21.49
N PHE A 54 30.99 -5.29 -20.37
CA PHE A 54 31.19 -4.74 -19.03
C PHE A 54 32.25 -5.52 -18.26
N GLU A 55 33.15 -4.80 -17.62
CA GLU A 55 34.19 -5.36 -16.75
C GLU A 55 33.87 -5.07 -15.28
N THR A 56 34.29 -6.00 -14.41
CA THR A 56 34.31 -5.81 -12.96
C THR A 56 35.51 -4.96 -12.54
N ASN A 57 35.52 -4.45 -11.31
CA ASN A 57 36.66 -3.70 -10.73
C ASN A 57 38.00 -4.47 -10.79
N GLU A 58 37.95 -5.80 -10.89
CA GLU A 58 39.11 -6.69 -11.02
C GLU A 58 39.55 -6.94 -12.49
N LYS A 59 38.96 -6.22 -13.47
CA LYS A 59 39.17 -6.38 -14.93
C LYS A 59 38.78 -7.75 -15.51
N ASN A 60 37.94 -8.49 -14.79
CA ASN A 60 37.30 -9.70 -15.32
C ASN A 60 35.97 -9.33 -15.99
N LYS A 61 35.61 -10.01 -17.09
CA LYS A 61 34.29 -9.86 -17.74
C LYS A 61 33.17 -10.10 -16.74
N LEU A 62 32.09 -9.32 -16.85
CA LEU A 62 31.00 -9.34 -15.88
C LEU A 62 30.23 -10.67 -15.96
N ASN A 63 30.27 -11.44 -14.87
CA ASN A 63 29.45 -12.65 -14.76
C ASN A 63 28.10 -12.31 -14.12
N ILE A 64 27.06 -12.28 -14.93
CA ILE A 64 25.68 -11.93 -14.55
C ILE A 64 25.05 -13.01 -13.67
N LEU A 65 25.32 -14.28 -13.98
CA LEU A 65 24.76 -15.43 -13.25
C LEU A 65 25.86 -16.44 -12.98
N SER A 66 26.00 -16.82 -11.72
CA SER A 66 26.87 -17.91 -11.27
C SER A 66 26.12 -18.83 -10.33
N SER A 67 26.42 -20.13 -10.41
CA SER A 67 26.01 -21.08 -9.37
C SER A 67 27.02 -21.07 -8.22
N SER A 68 26.53 -21.31 -7.00
CA SER A 68 27.42 -21.58 -5.87
C SER A 68 28.02 -22.99 -6.01
N ASN A 69 29.35 -23.11 -5.94
CA ASN A 69 30.09 -24.32 -6.32
C ASN A 69 29.66 -25.61 -5.57
N LYS A 70 29.47 -26.69 -6.36
CA LYS A 70 29.55 -28.17 -6.04
C LYS A 70 28.27 -29.03 -6.08
N SER A 71 27.25 -28.74 -6.88
CA SER A 71 26.15 -29.68 -7.14
C SER A 71 25.30 -29.27 -8.37
N LYS A 72 24.27 -30.06 -8.70
CA LYS A 72 23.27 -29.76 -9.75
C LYS A 72 22.55 -28.44 -9.43
N LEU A 73 22.76 -27.36 -10.20
CA LEU A 73 22.06 -26.08 -10.05
C LEU A 73 20.53 -26.24 -10.06
N PHE A 74 20.01 -27.08 -10.95
CA PHE A 74 18.59 -27.36 -11.07
C PHE A 74 18.37 -28.86 -11.26
N GLU A 75 17.39 -29.43 -10.56
CA GLU A 75 16.94 -30.80 -10.71
C GLU A 75 15.41 -30.84 -10.75
N MET A 76 14.88 -31.57 -11.73
CA MET A 76 13.46 -31.79 -11.92
C MET A 76 13.19 -33.28 -12.11
N ASN A 77 12.40 -33.85 -11.21
CA ASN A 77 11.96 -35.23 -11.28
C ASN A 77 10.45 -35.28 -11.51
N CYS A 78 10.05 -35.76 -12.68
CA CYS A 78 8.66 -35.88 -13.10
C CYS A 78 8.24 -37.35 -13.09
N LEU A 79 7.14 -37.67 -12.42
CA LEU A 79 6.47 -38.96 -12.45
C LEU A 79 5.04 -38.76 -12.96
N LEU A 80 4.77 -39.25 -14.16
CA LEU A 80 3.47 -39.15 -14.83
C LEU A 80 2.84 -40.54 -14.91
N THR A 81 1.55 -40.66 -14.60
CA THR A 81 0.79 -41.92 -14.67
C THR A 81 -0.62 -41.66 -15.21
N SER A 82 -1.30 -42.73 -15.63
CA SER A 82 -2.73 -42.71 -15.94
C SER A 82 -3.58 -43.21 -14.76
N THR A 83 -4.84 -42.78 -14.69
CA THR A 83 -5.87 -43.33 -13.79
C THR A 83 -6.19 -44.81 -14.04
N THR A 84 -5.80 -45.35 -15.20
CA THR A 84 -5.94 -46.77 -15.54
C THR A 84 -4.84 -47.65 -14.95
N ASN A 85 -3.82 -47.05 -14.31
CA ASN A 85 -2.74 -47.78 -13.67
C ASN A 85 -3.28 -48.58 -12.46
N PRO A 86 -3.06 -49.91 -12.38
CA PRO A 86 -3.54 -50.73 -11.26
C PRO A 86 -2.97 -50.30 -9.89
N LEU A 87 -1.83 -49.60 -9.88
CA LEU A 87 -1.19 -49.08 -8.67
C LEU A 87 -1.52 -47.61 -8.38
N PHE A 88 -2.44 -46.99 -9.13
CA PHE A 88 -2.73 -45.55 -9.03
C PHE A 88 -3.11 -45.09 -7.61
N SER A 89 -3.86 -45.89 -6.86
CA SER A 89 -4.29 -45.56 -5.50
C SER A 89 -3.23 -45.82 -4.42
N SER A 90 -2.18 -46.59 -4.74
CA SER A 90 -1.07 -46.92 -3.83
C SER A 90 0.15 -46.03 -4.07
N LEU A 91 1.13 -46.12 -3.15
CA LEU A 91 2.47 -45.58 -3.40
C LEU A 91 3.04 -46.20 -4.69
N PRO A 92 3.70 -45.41 -5.55
CA PRO A 92 4.16 -44.02 -5.37
C PRO A 92 3.17 -42.92 -5.83
N TYR A 93 2.01 -43.26 -6.40
CA TYR A 93 1.15 -42.29 -7.10
C TYR A 93 0.09 -41.63 -6.21
N ASN A 94 -0.43 -42.33 -5.19
CA ASN A 94 -1.39 -41.79 -4.21
C ASN A 94 -2.57 -41.02 -4.83
N SER A 95 -3.11 -41.53 -5.94
CA SER A 95 -4.20 -40.92 -6.72
C SER A 95 -3.86 -39.58 -7.38
N ILE A 96 -2.60 -39.36 -7.76
CA ILE A 96 -2.09 -38.18 -8.45
C ILE A 96 -1.50 -38.61 -9.80
N GLU A 97 -1.96 -38.00 -10.90
CA GLU A 97 -1.50 -38.35 -12.25
C GLU A 97 -0.12 -37.74 -12.55
N ASN A 98 0.11 -36.48 -12.18
CA ASN A 98 1.35 -35.78 -12.48
C ASN A 98 2.05 -35.35 -11.19
N ASN A 99 3.18 -35.95 -10.86
CA ASN A 99 4.01 -35.51 -9.73
C ASN A 99 5.32 -34.90 -10.24
N ILE A 100 5.65 -33.69 -9.79
CA ILE A 100 6.83 -32.94 -10.22
C ILE A 100 7.57 -32.46 -8.98
N ASN A 101 8.81 -32.87 -8.82
CA ASN A 101 9.69 -32.37 -7.77
C ASN A 101 10.73 -31.44 -8.40
N LEU A 102 10.79 -30.20 -7.94
CA LEU A 102 11.73 -29.18 -8.39
C LEU A 102 12.72 -28.86 -7.27
N GLN A 103 14.01 -28.91 -7.58
CA GLN A 103 15.06 -28.45 -6.68
C GLN A 103 15.94 -27.45 -7.42
N LEU A 104 16.14 -26.29 -6.82
CA LEU A 104 17.04 -25.26 -7.30
C LEU A 104 18.01 -24.90 -6.17
N ASN A 105 19.28 -25.09 -6.42
CA ASN A 105 20.32 -24.74 -5.46
C ASN A 105 20.63 -23.25 -5.51
N LYS A 106 21.40 -22.77 -4.53
CA LYS A 106 21.65 -21.33 -4.37
C LYS A 106 22.31 -20.70 -5.61
N ALA A 107 21.61 -19.75 -6.22
CA ALA A 107 22.06 -18.99 -7.38
C ALA A 107 22.56 -17.60 -6.97
N LEU A 108 23.67 -17.14 -7.56
CA LEU A 108 24.24 -15.82 -7.34
C LEU A 108 24.19 -15.01 -8.63
N LEU A 109 23.48 -13.88 -8.57
CA LEU A 109 23.23 -12.97 -9.68
C LEU A 109 23.94 -11.65 -9.43
N ASN A 110 24.84 -11.24 -10.33
CA ASN A 110 25.46 -9.92 -10.27
C ASN A 110 24.83 -9.02 -11.32
N ILE A 111 24.11 -7.99 -10.88
CA ILE A 111 23.44 -7.04 -11.75
C ILE A 111 24.19 -5.71 -11.70
N HIS A 112 24.85 -5.37 -12.80
CA HIS A 112 25.30 -4.00 -13.04
C HIS A 112 24.21 -3.23 -13.76
N LEU A 113 23.82 -2.06 -13.25
CA LEU A 113 22.72 -1.27 -13.83
C LEU A 113 22.98 -0.87 -15.29
N ASP A 114 24.24 -0.58 -15.64
CA ASP A 114 24.64 -0.24 -17.01
C ASP A 114 24.48 -1.44 -17.98
N SER A 115 24.92 -2.63 -17.55
CA SER A 115 24.74 -3.90 -18.27
C SER A 115 23.27 -4.28 -18.39
N LEU A 116 22.49 -4.14 -17.33
CA LEU A 116 21.05 -4.40 -17.39
C LEU A 116 20.37 -3.47 -18.40
N SER A 117 20.75 -2.19 -18.44
CA SER A 117 20.26 -1.25 -19.44
C SER A 117 20.66 -1.64 -20.87
N SER A 118 21.88 -2.15 -21.10
CA SER A 118 22.29 -2.60 -22.44
C SER A 118 21.49 -3.84 -22.88
N ILE A 119 21.30 -4.82 -21.99
CA ILE A 119 20.51 -6.03 -22.24
C ILE A 119 19.07 -5.68 -22.58
N ILE A 120 18.49 -4.73 -21.84
CA ILE A 120 17.14 -4.26 -22.13
C ILE A 120 17.10 -3.60 -23.52
N ARG A 121 18.07 -2.75 -23.89
CA ARG A 121 18.16 -2.15 -25.24
C ARG A 121 18.31 -3.20 -26.34
N PHE A 122 19.17 -4.20 -26.15
CA PHE A 122 19.37 -5.30 -27.09
C PHE A 122 18.08 -6.11 -27.31
N LYS A 123 17.46 -6.58 -26.21
CA LYS A 123 16.13 -7.24 -26.23
C LYS A 123 15.14 -6.40 -27.03
N ASN A 124 15.13 -5.11 -26.74
CA ASN A 124 14.23 -4.15 -27.33
C ASN A 124 14.43 -3.96 -28.84
N ASN A 125 15.68 -4.00 -29.31
CA ASN A 125 16.02 -3.93 -30.74
C ASN A 125 15.64 -5.24 -31.45
N ILE A 126 15.90 -6.40 -30.85
CA ILE A 126 15.47 -7.70 -31.40
C ILE A 126 13.96 -7.73 -31.60
N PHE A 127 13.18 -7.33 -30.60
CA PHE A 127 11.71 -7.31 -30.74
C PHE A 127 11.25 -6.39 -31.87
N LYS A 128 11.86 -5.21 -32.03
CA LYS A 128 11.55 -4.32 -33.17
C LYS A 128 11.87 -4.99 -34.51
N GLN A 129 13.02 -5.66 -34.62
CA GLN A 129 13.40 -6.36 -35.85
C GLN A 129 12.51 -7.57 -36.16
N LEU A 130 12.10 -8.34 -35.15
CA LEU A 130 11.20 -9.48 -35.31
C LEU A 130 9.82 -9.03 -35.81
N ASN A 131 9.27 -7.96 -35.22
CA ASN A 131 7.97 -7.42 -35.62
C ASN A 131 8.00 -6.78 -37.02
N ASN A 132 9.12 -6.18 -37.41
CA ASN A 132 9.30 -5.66 -38.77
C ASN A 132 9.41 -6.79 -39.81
N LYS A 133 9.85 -7.99 -39.42
CA LYS A 133 9.95 -9.18 -40.30
C LYS A 133 8.64 -9.97 -40.41
N SER A 134 7.71 -9.88 -39.45
CA SER A 134 6.43 -10.61 -39.49
C SER A 134 5.40 -10.06 -40.48
N ASN A 135 5.63 -8.89 -41.09
CA ASN A 135 4.73 -8.32 -42.09
C ASN A 135 4.91 -8.88 -43.51
N SER A 136 5.82 -9.86 -43.72
CA SER A 136 6.11 -10.42 -45.05
C SER A 136 6.02 -11.96 -45.13
N SER A 137 5.00 -12.59 -44.53
CA SER A 137 4.56 -13.92 -45.00
C SER A 137 3.14 -14.27 -44.56
N LYS A 138 2.15 -13.82 -45.34
CA LYS A 138 0.81 -14.44 -45.35
C LYS A 138 0.92 -15.85 -45.93
N VAL A 139 1.28 -16.83 -45.11
CA VAL A 139 1.12 -18.25 -45.47
C VAL A 139 -0.38 -18.55 -45.45
N LYS A 140 -0.94 -18.83 -46.62
CA LYS A 140 -2.32 -19.30 -46.79
C LYS A 140 -2.49 -20.63 -46.05
N GLN A 141 -3.13 -20.61 -44.89
CA GLN A 141 -3.65 -21.82 -44.26
C GLN A 141 -4.89 -22.30 -45.03
N THR A 142 -4.74 -23.43 -45.70
CA THR A 142 -5.84 -24.24 -46.22
C THR A 142 -6.69 -24.76 -45.06
N SER A 143 -7.96 -24.41 -45.07
CA SER A 143 -8.97 -24.85 -44.14
C SER A 143 -9.26 -26.35 -44.30
N SER A 144 -8.73 -27.18 -43.40
CA SER A 144 -9.27 -28.52 -43.15
C SER A 144 -10.16 -28.48 -41.91
N SER A 145 -11.46 -28.54 -42.15
CA SER A 145 -12.51 -28.70 -41.15
C SER A 145 -12.41 -30.07 -40.47
N THR A 146 -11.86 -30.12 -39.27
CA THR A 146 -12.10 -31.22 -38.32
C THR A 146 -12.90 -30.68 -37.15
N SER A 147 -14.14 -31.12 -37.07
CA SER A 147 -15.08 -30.95 -35.97
C SER A 147 -14.43 -31.37 -34.65
N THR A 148 -14.09 -30.40 -33.81
CA THR A 148 -13.70 -30.62 -32.42
C THR A 148 -14.93 -31.05 -31.64
N THR A 149 -15.08 -32.36 -31.49
CA THR A 149 -15.83 -32.95 -30.38
C THR A 149 -15.31 -32.31 -29.09
N LYS A 150 -16.21 -31.66 -28.34
CA LYS A 150 -15.93 -31.23 -26.96
C LYS A 150 -15.63 -32.49 -26.15
N SER A 151 -14.36 -32.85 -26.02
CA SER A 151 -13.93 -33.80 -25.02
C SER A 151 -14.22 -33.17 -23.66
N ASN A 152 -15.04 -33.82 -22.86
CA ASN A 152 -15.12 -33.53 -21.43
C ASN A 152 -13.70 -33.69 -20.88
N SER A 153 -12.99 -32.58 -20.68
CA SER A 153 -11.65 -32.59 -20.09
C SER A 153 -11.78 -33.12 -18.66
N SER A 154 -11.47 -34.40 -18.45
CA SER A 154 -11.19 -34.94 -17.13
C SER A 154 -10.13 -34.05 -16.49
N SER A 155 -10.49 -33.36 -15.41
CA SER A 155 -9.56 -32.49 -14.70
C SER A 155 -8.41 -33.34 -14.17
N SER A 156 -7.24 -33.23 -14.77
CA SER A 156 -6.10 -34.02 -14.36
C SER A 156 -5.61 -33.62 -12.98
N SER A 157 -5.19 -34.61 -12.20
CA SER A 157 -4.63 -34.41 -10.85
C SER A 157 -3.12 -34.19 -10.93
N PHE A 158 -2.58 -33.29 -10.10
CA PHE A 158 -1.16 -33.03 -10.08
C PHE A 158 -0.65 -32.63 -8.70
N LYS A 159 0.66 -32.81 -8.47
CA LYS A 159 1.41 -32.30 -7.34
C LYS A 159 2.74 -31.75 -7.84
N ILE A 160 3.10 -30.57 -7.34
CA ILE A 160 4.38 -29.93 -7.58
C ILE A 160 4.98 -29.68 -6.20
N ASP A 161 6.05 -30.39 -5.88
CA ASP A 161 6.91 -30.07 -4.73
C ASP A 161 8.09 -29.22 -5.23
N PHE A 162 8.46 -28.19 -4.49
CA PHE A 162 9.60 -27.33 -4.86
C PHE A 162 10.47 -26.98 -3.66
N LEU A 163 11.78 -26.87 -3.90
CA LEU A 163 12.80 -26.45 -2.95
C LEU A 163 13.77 -25.50 -3.65
N LEU A 164 13.76 -24.23 -3.28
CA LEU A 164 14.74 -23.24 -3.70
C LEU A 164 15.63 -22.90 -2.50
N GLU A 165 16.88 -23.36 -2.50
CA GLU A 165 17.82 -23.12 -1.38
C GLU A 165 18.12 -21.62 -1.19
N GLY A 166 18.21 -20.86 -2.29
CA GLY A 166 18.28 -19.42 -2.20
C GLY A 166 18.64 -18.69 -3.49
N ILE A 167 18.45 -17.37 -3.45
CA ILE A 167 18.86 -16.46 -4.52
C ILE A 167 19.58 -15.29 -3.87
N SER A 168 20.84 -15.10 -4.24
CA SER A 168 21.65 -13.96 -3.85
C SER A 168 21.79 -13.03 -5.04
N LEU A 169 21.39 -11.78 -4.87
CA LEU A 169 21.46 -10.74 -5.87
C LEU A 169 22.45 -9.69 -5.38
N LEU A 170 23.46 -9.37 -6.17
CA LEU A 170 24.39 -8.29 -5.93
C LEU A 170 24.15 -7.21 -6.98
N ILE A 171 23.66 -6.05 -6.55
CA ILE A 171 23.35 -4.92 -7.43
C ILE A 171 24.47 -3.88 -7.31
N GLY A 172 25.03 -3.48 -8.44
CA GLY A 172 26.11 -2.52 -8.50
C GLY A 172 26.06 -1.64 -9.75
N ASN A 173 27.05 -0.75 -9.85
CA ASN A 173 27.41 -0.05 -11.06
C ASN A 173 28.88 -0.37 -11.40
N SER A 174 29.38 0.22 -12.49
CA SER A 174 30.78 0.06 -12.92
C SER A 174 31.83 0.46 -11.87
N SER A 175 31.47 1.23 -10.83
CA SER A 175 32.42 1.71 -9.82
C SER A 175 32.25 1.10 -8.42
N SER A 176 31.08 0.55 -8.08
CA SER A 176 30.75 0.13 -6.71
C SER A 176 29.58 -0.85 -6.64
N GLN A 177 29.60 -1.69 -5.61
CA GLN A 177 28.43 -2.48 -5.19
C GLN A 177 27.54 -1.61 -4.30
N ILE A 178 26.23 -1.70 -4.49
CA ILE A 178 25.25 -0.78 -3.89
C ILE A 178 24.36 -1.55 -2.91
N LEU A 179 23.78 -2.64 -3.38
CA LEU A 179 22.83 -3.44 -2.63
C LEU A 179 23.12 -4.90 -2.82
N TYR A 180 22.75 -5.67 -1.82
CA TYR A 180 22.56 -7.10 -2.00
C TYR A 180 21.28 -7.56 -1.36
N ILE A 181 20.65 -8.50 -2.05
CA ILE A 181 19.37 -9.07 -1.67
C ILE A 181 19.58 -10.56 -1.59
N GLU A 182 19.18 -11.16 -0.48
CA GLU A 182 19.30 -12.59 -0.26
C GLU A 182 17.96 -13.14 0.19
N LEU A 183 17.52 -14.15 -0.55
CA LEU A 183 16.35 -14.95 -0.26
C LEU A 183 16.83 -16.36 0.08
N GLU A 184 16.44 -16.89 1.25
CA GLU A 184 16.89 -18.20 1.73
C GLU A 184 15.73 -19.17 1.93
N ASP A 185 15.94 -20.41 1.50
CA ASP A 185 15.08 -21.58 1.69
C ASP A 185 13.59 -21.30 1.43
N PHE A 186 13.24 -21.10 0.16
CA PHE A 186 11.85 -21.02 -0.28
C PHE A 186 11.39 -22.39 -0.78
N ASN A 187 10.50 -23.03 -0.03
CA ASN A 187 10.05 -24.38 -0.33
C ASN A 187 8.56 -24.57 -0.08
N GLY A 188 8.00 -25.64 -0.63
CA GLY A 188 6.58 -25.87 -0.53
C GLY A 188 6.06 -26.91 -1.50
N TYR A 189 4.74 -27.01 -1.55
CA TYR A 189 4.06 -27.82 -2.53
C TYR A 189 2.72 -27.23 -2.94
N LEU A 190 2.28 -27.57 -4.15
CA LEU A 190 0.94 -27.33 -4.67
C LEU A 190 0.38 -28.65 -5.19
N SER A 191 -0.76 -29.07 -4.66
CA SER A 191 -1.45 -30.30 -5.04
C SER A 191 -2.90 -30.01 -5.43
N LYS A 192 -3.34 -30.62 -6.52
CA LYS A 192 -4.71 -30.55 -7.02
C LYS A 192 -5.21 -31.95 -7.32
N THR A 193 -6.34 -32.30 -6.73
CA THR A 193 -7.11 -33.50 -7.05
C THR A 193 -8.53 -33.11 -7.48
N ASN A 194 -9.35 -34.10 -7.85
CA ASN A 194 -10.77 -33.87 -8.13
C ASN A 194 -11.55 -33.37 -6.90
N THR A 195 -11.03 -33.60 -5.69
CA THR A 195 -11.75 -33.32 -4.44
C THR A 195 -11.22 -32.12 -3.68
N HIS A 196 -9.95 -31.76 -3.86
CA HIS A 196 -9.33 -30.67 -3.11
C HIS A 196 -8.12 -30.07 -3.82
N ILE A 197 -7.77 -28.84 -3.43
CA ILE A 197 -6.51 -28.17 -3.73
C ILE A 197 -5.81 -27.92 -2.39
N LEU A 198 -4.54 -28.30 -2.28
CA LEU A 198 -3.69 -28.02 -1.13
C LEU A 198 -2.48 -27.22 -1.60
N SER A 199 -2.11 -26.20 -0.85
CA SER A 199 -0.88 -25.43 -1.06
C SER A 199 -0.21 -25.22 0.28
N HIS A 200 1.09 -25.46 0.35
CA HIS A 200 1.94 -25.11 1.50
C HIS A 200 3.14 -24.35 0.95
N LEU A 201 3.42 -23.16 1.50
CA LEU A 201 4.56 -22.32 1.11
C LEU A 201 5.30 -21.90 2.38
N VAL A 202 6.62 -22.04 2.38
CA VAL A 202 7.48 -21.58 3.47
C VAL A 202 8.65 -20.80 2.87
N LEU A 203 8.92 -19.63 3.45
CA LEU A 203 10.11 -18.83 3.19
C LEU A 203 10.84 -18.65 4.51
N ASN A 204 12.13 -18.99 4.54
CA ASN A 204 12.91 -18.94 5.77
C ASN A 204 13.41 -17.53 6.07
N ASP A 205 14.03 -16.85 5.10
CA ASP A 205 14.59 -15.51 5.30
C ASP A 205 14.59 -14.63 4.03
N LEU A 206 14.56 -13.32 4.26
CA LEU A 206 14.77 -12.27 3.25
C LEU A 206 15.60 -11.15 3.89
N VAL A 207 16.79 -10.93 3.37
CA VAL A 207 17.72 -9.90 3.85
C VAL A 207 18.08 -8.97 2.71
N ILE A 208 18.07 -7.66 2.97
CA ILE A 208 18.64 -6.65 2.09
C ILE A 208 19.73 -5.92 2.86
N TYR A 209 20.97 -5.93 2.33
CA TYR A 209 22.09 -5.23 2.93
C TYR A 209 22.57 -4.04 2.07
N ASP A 210 23.07 -3.01 2.75
CA ASP A 210 23.80 -1.90 2.15
C ASP A 210 25.24 -2.33 1.83
N ALA A 211 25.54 -2.54 0.54
CA ALA A 211 26.88 -2.95 0.10
C ALA A 211 27.86 -1.77 0.07
N PHE A 212 27.34 -0.54 0.13
CA PHE A 212 28.14 0.68 -0.01
C PHE A 212 28.96 1.02 1.25
N ASN A 213 28.68 0.35 2.39
CA ASN A 213 29.45 0.33 3.65
C ASN A 213 29.76 1.72 4.28
N LYS A 214 28.99 2.75 3.97
CA LYS A 214 29.13 4.09 4.60
C LYS A 214 28.04 4.37 5.63
N SER A 215 26.91 3.68 5.54
CA SER A 215 25.78 3.84 6.45
C SER A 215 26.05 3.19 7.81
N ILE A 216 25.57 3.80 8.91
CA ILE A 216 25.49 3.10 10.20
C ILE A 216 24.40 2.00 10.21
N TYR A 217 23.59 1.95 9.15
CA TYR A 217 22.50 1.01 8.93
C TYR A 217 22.87 -0.03 7.87
N PRO A 218 23.49 -1.16 8.25
CA PRO A 218 23.94 -2.17 7.29
C PRO A 218 22.80 -3.03 6.72
N PHE A 219 21.71 -3.23 7.46
CA PHE A 219 20.57 -4.05 7.06
C PHE A 219 19.36 -3.19 6.74
N ILE A 220 19.00 -3.08 5.47
CA ILE A 220 17.85 -2.31 5.00
C ILE A 220 16.55 -3.08 5.25
N ILE A 221 16.57 -4.40 5.04
CA ILE A 221 15.49 -5.32 5.41
C ILE A 221 16.11 -6.51 6.13
N SER A 222 15.55 -6.87 7.28
CA SER A 222 15.93 -8.09 8.01
C SER A 222 14.78 -8.63 8.84
N LYS A 223 14.72 -9.94 9.09
CA LYS A 223 13.79 -10.50 10.08
C LYS A 223 14.24 -10.21 11.51
N GLN A 224 13.29 -9.89 12.39
CA GLN A 224 13.60 -9.56 13.79
C GLN A 224 14.09 -10.79 14.56
N ASN A 225 13.39 -11.93 14.45
CA ASN A 225 13.78 -13.16 15.12
C ASN A 225 14.41 -14.15 14.12
N LYS A 226 15.71 -14.42 14.30
CA LYS A 226 16.46 -15.26 13.37
C LYS A 226 16.02 -16.73 13.36
N SER A 227 15.46 -17.22 14.47
CA SER A 227 15.04 -18.63 14.59
C SER A 227 13.74 -18.96 13.89
N ASN A 228 12.91 -17.95 13.61
CA ASN A 228 11.59 -18.13 13.04
C ASN A 228 11.65 -18.13 11.51
N LYS A 229 10.72 -18.86 10.89
CA LYS A 229 10.46 -18.78 9.45
C LYS A 229 9.84 -17.41 9.15
N LEU A 230 10.30 -16.74 8.10
CA LEU A 230 9.77 -15.45 7.69
C LEU A 230 8.29 -15.55 7.28
N LEU A 231 7.93 -16.51 6.45
CA LEU A 231 6.56 -16.75 6.00
C LEU A 231 6.25 -18.24 6.04
N SER A 232 5.08 -18.59 6.54
CA SER A 232 4.47 -19.91 6.35
C SER A 232 3.02 -19.74 5.96
N PHE A 233 2.58 -20.44 4.92
CA PHE A 233 1.24 -20.30 4.35
C PHE A 233 0.69 -21.66 3.96
N ASP A 234 -0.50 -21.97 4.47
CA ASP A 234 -1.26 -23.19 4.19
C ASP A 234 -2.65 -22.83 3.65
N LEU A 235 -2.97 -23.38 2.48
CA LEU A 235 -4.28 -23.28 1.86
C LEU A 235 -4.83 -24.68 1.62
N SER A 236 -6.05 -24.91 2.06
CA SER A 236 -6.83 -26.10 1.71
C SER A 236 -8.20 -25.70 1.20
N LEU A 237 -8.45 -25.99 -0.08
CA LEU A 237 -9.73 -25.76 -0.73
C LEU A 237 -10.38 -27.10 -1.02
N PHE A 238 -11.57 -27.34 -0.49
CA PHE A 238 -12.33 -28.55 -0.81
C PHE A 238 -13.34 -28.25 -1.92
N ASN A 239 -13.37 -29.09 -2.95
CA ASN A 239 -14.25 -28.92 -4.10
C ASN A 239 -15.67 -29.41 -3.77
N TYR A 240 -16.61 -28.48 -3.59
CA TYR A 240 -18.02 -28.76 -3.29
C TYR A 240 -18.86 -29.17 -4.51
N SER A 241 -18.30 -29.14 -5.73
CA SER A 241 -19.06 -29.37 -6.97
C SER A 241 -19.27 -30.84 -7.34
N ASN A 242 -18.62 -31.78 -6.65
CA ASN A 242 -18.85 -33.21 -6.86
C ASN A 242 -20.04 -33.70 -6.01
N LYS A 243 -21.12 -34.13 -6.67
CA LYS A 243 -22.37 -34.71 -6.11
C LYS A 243 -22.18 -35.90 -5.13
N LEU A 244 -20.94 -36.34 -4.89
CA LEU A 244 -20.59 -37.45 -4.01
C LEU A 244 -20.33 -37.04 -2.55
N ILE A 245 -20.41 -35.75 -2.21
CA ILE A 245 -20.26 -35.29 -0.81
C ILE A 245 -21.66 -35.28 -0.16
N LYS A 246 -22.04 -36.42 0.44
CA LYS A 246 -23.36 -36.63 1.09
C LYS A 246 -23.58 -35.85 2.39
N SER A 247 -22.61 -35.05 2.86
CA SER A 247 -22.78 -34.19 4.02
C SER A 247 -21.92 -32.92 3.92
N LEU A 248 -22.57 -31.75 3.82
CA LEU A 248 -21.90 -30.44 3.87
C LEU A 248 -21.29 -30.09 5.24
N LYS A 249 -21.57 -30.90 6.28
CA LYS A 249 -21.25 -30.56 7.68
C LYS A 249 -19.80 -30.83 8.13
N THR A 250 -18.90 -31.32 7.29
CA THR A 250 -17.61 -31.87 7.78
C THR A 250 -16.32 -31.40 7.11
N LYS A 251 -16.32 -30.55 6.07
CA LYS A 251 -15.07 -30.05 5.47
C LYS A 251 -15.17 -28.59 5.02
N ASN A 252 -14.78 -27.67 5.90
CA ASN A 252 -14.58 -26.26 5.56
C ASN A 252 -13.25 -26.10 4.82
N SER A 253 -13.13 -25.08 3.98
CA SER A 253 -11.82 -24.71 3.41
C SER A 253 -11.02 -23.97 4.47
N PHE A 254 -9.72 -24.25 4.60
CA PHE A 254 -8.87 -23.63 5.61
C PHE A 254 -7.80 -22.76 4.97
N LEU A 255 -7.58 -21.59 5.57
CA LEU A 255 -6.54 -20.65 5.23
C LEU A 255 -5.75 -20.35 6.50
N LYS A 256 -4.51 -20.85 6.58
CA LYS A 256 -3.64 -20.61 7.72
C LYS A 256 -2.37 -19.90 7.25
N GLY A 257 -1.88 -18.95 8.02
CA GLY A 257 -0.63 -18.30 7.68
C GLY A 257 0.01 -17.56 8.84
N GLN A 258 1.33 -17.44 8.76
CA GLN A 258 2.12 -16.68 9.70
C GLN A 258 3.17 -15.88 8.93
N LEU A 259 3.28 -14.59 9.23
CA LEU A 259 4.35 -13.73 8.77
C LEU A 259 5.11 -13.20 9.99
N GLU A 260 6.43 -13.34 9.99
CA GLU A 260 7.29 -12.83 11.04
C GLU A 260 7.62 -11.35 10.85
N LYS A 261 7.91 -10.66 11.95
CA LYS A 261 8.20 -9.23 11.96
C LYS A 261 9.48 -8.93 11.18
N LEU A 262 9.34 -8.09 10.15
CA LEU A 262 10.46 -7.53 9.40
C LEU A 262 10.86 -6.16 9.96
N ASN A 263 12.14 -5.92 10.09
CA ASN A 263 12.72 -4.60 10.33
C ASN A 263 13.09 -3.99 8.98
N ILE A 264 12.54 -2.81 8.69
CA ILE A 264 12.74 -2.08 7.45
C ILE A 264 13.35 -0.71 7.77
N ILE A 265 14.45 -0.36 7.13
CA ILE A 265 15.08 0.96 7.27
C ILE A 265 14.72 1.79 6.04
N LEU A 266 14.06 2.93 6.28
CA LEU A 266 13.55 3.82 5.25
C LEU A 266 14.52 4.98 5.02
N LEU A 267 15.50 4.75 4.15
CA LEU A 267 16.32 5.81 3.56
C LEU A 267 15.85 6.03 2.12
N TYR A 268 15.45 7.26 1.80
CA TYR A 268 14.85 7.62 0.52
C TYR A 268 15.75 7.25 -0.67
N LYS A 269 17.07 7.36 -0.49
CA LYS A 269 18.08 6.96 -1.47
C LYS A 269 17.89 5.52 -2.02
N TYR A 270 17.46 4.57 -1.18
CA TYR A 270 17.19 3.19 -1.62
C TYR A 270 15.82 3.04 -2.26
N LEU A 271 14.81 3.79 -1.82
CA LEU A 271 13.51 3.82 -2.50
C LEU A 271 13.65 4.34 -3.92
N ASP A 272 14.38 5.44 -4.11
CA ASP A 272 14.66 6.02 -5.42
C ASP A 272 15.41 5.05 -6.33
N LEU A 273 16.39 4.31 -5.78
CA LEU A 273 17.11 3.25 -6.49
C LEU A 273 16.18 2.10 -6.93
N ILE A 274 15.36 1.57 -6.02
CA ILE A 274 14.43 0.47 -6.32
C ILE A 274 13.42 0.91 -7.37
N LEU A 275 12.85 2.11 -7.24
CA LEU A 275 11.95 2.69 -8.23
C LEU A 275 12.63 2.83 -9.59
N SER A 276 13.88 3.30 -9.62
CA SER A 276 14.66 3.39 -10.85
C SER A 276 14.89 2.03 -11.51
N ILE A 277 15.20 0.99 -10.73
CA ILE A 277 15.35 -0.39 -11.24
C ILE A 277 14.02 -0.90 -11.81
N ILE A 278 12.91 -0.70 -11.10
CA ILE A 278 11.57 -1.09 -11.56
C ILE A 278 11.24 -0.38 -12.89
N ASN A 279 11.54 0.92 -12.98
CA ASN A 279 11.32 1.71 -14.19
C ASN A 279 12.14 1.18 -15.38
N LEU A 280 13.35 0.66 -15.19
CA LEU A 280 14.12 0.02 -16.27
C LEU A 280 13.32 -1.10 -16.94
N PHE A 281 12.61 -1.91 -16.16
CA PHE A 281 11.78 -3.01 -16.68
C PHE A 281 10.44 -2.55 -17.27
N GLN A 282 9.90 -1.40 -16.83
CA GLN A 282 8.60 -0.89 -17.30
C GLN A 282 8.63 -0.23 -18.68
N THR A 283 9.79 0.17 -19.19
CA THR A 283 9.91 1.00 -20.42
C THR A 283 9.43 0.37 -21.74
N LYS A 284 8.71 -0.77 -21.74
CA LYS A 284 8.38 -1.52 -22.95
C LYS A 284 7.12 -2.42 -22.95
N GLN A 285 6.09 -2.13 -22.15
CA GLN A 285 4.79 -2.82 -22.32
C GLN A 285 3.76 -2.05 -23.16
N ASN A 286 3.90 -0.73 -23.36
CA ASN A 286 2.79 0.06 -23.91
C ASN A 286 2.61 0.03 -25.45
N THR A 287 3.50 -0.59 -26.23
CA THR A 287 3.39 -0.55 -27.71
C THR A 287 3.29 -1.91 -28.41
N LEU A 288 3.24 -3.02 -27.68
CA LEU A 288 2.96 -4.34 -28.26
C LEU A 288 1.81 -5.10 -27.58
N GLU A 289 1.38 -4.65 -26.39
CA GLU A 289 0.27 -5.28 -25.68
C GLU A 289 -1.07 -4.56 -25.93
N GLN A 290 -1.09 -3.32 -26.45
CA GLN A 290 -2.37 -2.62 -26.65
C GLN A 290 -3.23 -3.13 -27.83
N GLU A 291 -2.73 -3.98 -28.73
CA GLU A 291 -3.57 -4.58 -29.79
C GLU A 291 -3.88 -6.08 -29.60
N ASP A 292 -3.27 -6.79 -28.65
CA ASP A 292 -3.64 -8.19 -28.35
C ASP A 292 -3.86 -8.52 -26.86
N VAL A 293 -3.67 -7.56 -25.94
CA VAL A 293 -3.87 -7.76 -24.49
C VAL A 293 -5.18 -7.15 -23.96
N SER A 294 -5.93 -6.43 -24.81
CA SER A 294 -7.32 -6.01 -24.48
C SER A 294 -8.35 -7.15 -24.53
N SER A 295 -7.93 -8.41 -24.75
CA SER A 295 -8.81 -9.58 -24.66
C SER A 295 -8.22 -10.84 -24.00
N ASN A 296 -6.96 -10.84 -23.54
CA ASN A 296 -6.32 -12.03 -22.96
C ASN A 296 -5.35 -11.78 -21.79
N GLU A 297 -5.40 -10.64 -21.08
CA GLU A 297 -4.92 -10.67 -19.69
C GLU A 297 -5.75 -11.69 -18.91
N PRO A 298 -5.15 -12.52 -18.04
CA PRO A 298 -5.91 -13.34 -17.14
C PRO A 298 -6.54 -12.42 -16.10
N ASN A 299 -7.69 -11.85 -16.49
CA ASN A 299 -8.80 -11.51 -15.61
C ASN A 299 -9.23 -12.70 -14.75
N PHE A 300 -8.54 -13.84 -14.80
CA PHE A 300 -8.77 -15.01 -13.98
C PHE A 300 -8.77 -14.67 -12.51
N LEU A 301 -7.86 -13.84 -11.96
CA LEU A 301 -7.85 -13.47 -10.53
C LEU A 301 -9.06 -12.62 -10.12
N PRO A 302 -9.37 -11.48 -10.77
CA PRO A 302 -10.59 -10.74 -10.51
C PRO A 302 -11.86 -11.55 -10.79
N LEU A 303 -11.89 -12.39 -11.84
CA LEU A 303 -13.00 -13.27 -12.19
C LEU A 303 -13.13 -14.46 -11.21
N ILE A 304 -12.03 -14.97 -10.65
CA ILE A 304 -11.94 -15.96 -9.57
C ILE A 304 -12.52 -15.32 -8.32
N LEU A 305 -12.04 -14.13 -7.94
CA LEU A 305 -12.53 -13.40 -6.77
C LEU A 305 -14.01 -13.05 -6.95
N GLN A 306 -14.44 -12.69 -8.15
CA GLN A 306 -15.84 -12.42 -8.49
C GLN A 306 -16.69 -13.70 -8.48
N LYS A 307 -16.20 -14.81 -9.03
CA LYS A 307 -16.84 -16.14 -8.95
C LYS A 307 -16.87 -16.68 -7.52
N TYR A 308 -15.87 -16.38 -6.70
CA TYR A 308 -15.81 -16.71 -5.27
C TYR A 308 -16.69 -15.79 -4.42
N GLN A 309 -16.89 -14.54 -4.82
CA GLN A 309 -17.88 -13.65 -4.22
C GLN A 309 -19.32 -14.12 -4.56
N GLN A 310 -19.51 -14.69 -5.76
CA GLN A 310 -20.79 -15.27 -6.20
C GLN A 310 -21.09 -16.62 -5.53
N HIS A 311 -20.08 -17.45 -5.31
CA HIS A 311 -20.17 -18.72 -4.59
C HIS A 311 -19.54 -18.55 -3.21
N SER A 312 -20.33 -18.15 -2.20
CA SER A 312 -19.91 -17.93 -0.81
C SER A 312 -19.21 -19.16 -0.20
N ILE A 313 -17.91 -19.34 -0.47
CA ILE A 313 -17.12 -20.41 0.13
C ILE A 313 -16.82 -20.03 1.57
N GLU A 314 -17.15 -20.94 2.49
CA GLU A 314 -16.87 -20.81 3.91
C GLU A 314 -15.39 -21.14 4.15
N PHE A 315 -14.61 -20.10 4.44
CA PHE A 315 -13.22 -20.24 4.88
C PHE A 315 -13.14 -20.16 6.40
N HIS A 316 -12.45 -21.12 6.98
CA HIS A 316 -11.87 -20.97 8.30
C HIS A 316 -10.50 -20.31 8.14
N ILE A 317 -10.32 -19.15 8.77
CA ILE A 317 -9.10 -18.33 8.67
C ILE A 317 -8.39 -18.40 10.01
N ASP A 318 -7.10 -18.68 9.98
CA ASP A 318 -6.19 -18.59 11.12
C ASP A 318 -4.87 -17.94 10.65
N PHE A 319 -4.83 -16.61 10.70
CA PHE A 319 -3.73 -15.84 10.13
C PHE A 319 -3.13 -14.90 11.16
N ILE A 320 -1.81 -14.94 11.30
CA ILE A 320 -1.05 -14.06 12.21
C ILE A 320 0.00 -13.32 11.41
N LEU A 321 -0.14 -12.01 11.32
CA LEU A 321 0.80 -11.12 10.63
C LEU A 321 1.48 -10.27 11.70
N ASN A 322 2.73 -10.59 12.02
CA ASN A 322 3.59 -9.68 12.76
C ASN A 322 4.03 -8.59 11.79
N VAL A 323 3.38 -7.44 11.83
CA VAL A 323 3.50 -6.38 10.83
C VAL A 323 4.90 -5.75 10.92
N PRO A 324 5.51 -5.30 9.80
CA PRO A 324 6.86 -4.77 9.83
C PRO A 324 7.06 -3.57 10.76
N GLN A 325 8.26 -3.46 11.31
CA GLN A 325 8.76 -2.28 12.01
C GLN A 325 9.56 -1.43 11.04
N ILE A 326 9.20 -0.15 10.94
CA ILE A 326 9.83 0.77 10.00
C ILE A 326 10.66 1.78 10.79
N LEU A 327 11.95 1.86 10.51
CA LEU A 327 12.86 2.83 11.07
C LEU A 327 13.16 3.90 10.01
N ILE A 328 12.83 5.16 10.31
CA ILE A 328 13.07 6.31 9.42
C ILE A 328 14.15 7.19 10.08
N PRO A 329 15.43 7.01 9.72
CA PRO A 329 16.51 7.84 10.25
C PRO A 329 16.50 9.25 9.66
N VAL A 330 17.17 10.19 10.33
CA VAL A 330 17.40 11.55 9.78
C VAL A 330 18.21 11.48 8.49
N ASN A 331 19.29 10.70 8.50
CA ASN A 331 20.14 10.42 7.35
C ASN A 331 20.93 9.11 7.64
N SER A 332 21.70 8.61 6.68
CA SER A 332 22.43 7.34 6.85
C SER A 332 23.54 7.31 7.89
N TYR A 333 23.91 8.45 8.49
CA TYR A 333 24.98 8.55 9.49
C TYR A 333 24.47 8.97 10.89
N SER A 334 23.17 9.30 11.01
CA SER A 334 22.58 9.82 12.25
C SER A 334 21.98 8.70 13.09
N ASN A 335 22.29 8.71 14.39
CA ASN A 335 21.69 7.81 15.39
C ASN A 335 20.23 8.19 15.73
N GLN A 336 19.74 9.34 15.27
CA GLN A 336 18.37 9.78 15.54
C GLN A 336 17.42 9.27 14.44
N ALA A 337 16.29 8.70 14.86
CA ALA A 337 15.32 8.12 13.93
C ALA A 337 13.89 8.14 14.50
N ILE A 338 12.90 7.96 13.61
CA ILE A 338 11.53 7.61 13.97
C ILE A 338 11.34 6.11 13.80
N LEU A 339 10.83 5.46 14.83
CA LEU A 339 10.47 4.06 14.85
C LEU A 339 8.95 3.92 14.77
N ILE A 340 8.46 3.35 13.68
CA ILE A 340 7.06 3.03 13.47
C ILE A 340 6.91 1.53 13.71
N ASP A 341 6.30 1.15 14.84
CA ASP A 341 5.87 -0.22 15.07
C ASP A 341 4.44 -0.37 14.59
N LEU A 342 4.28 -1.04 13.45
CA LEU A 342 2.96 -1.36 12.93
C LEU A 342 2.28 -2.48 13.73
N GLY A 343 2.95 -3.14 14.68
CA GLY A 343 2.30 -4.06 15.61
C GLY A 343 1.96 -5.43 15.02
N LYS A 344 0.85 -6.03 15.47
CA LYS A 344 0.45 -7.40 15.11
C LYS A 344 -1.01 -7.44 14.70
N LEU A 345 -1.29 -8.08 13.57
CA LEU A 345 -2.63 -8.32 13.05
C LEU A 345 -2.94 -9.83 13.09
N SER A 346 -3.93 -10.21 13.88
CA SER A 346 -4.45 -11.58 13.93
C SER A 346 -5.86 -11.65 13.35
N MET A 347 -6.11 -12.70 12.59
CA MET A 347 -7.36 -12.97 11.89
C MET A 347 -7.82 -14.38 12.23
N HIS A 348 -8.98 -14.50 12.86
CA HIS A 348 -9.52 -15.79 13.27
C HIS A 348 -10.99 -15.91 12.87
N SER A 349 -11.40 -17.11 12.47
CA SER A 349 -12.81 -17.47 12.29
C SER A 349 -13.36 -18.04 13.61
N GLU A 350 -14.42 -17.41 14.14
CA GLU A 350 -15.04 -17.84 15.41
C GLU A 350 -16.12 -18.89 15.20
N SER A 351 -16.89 -18.73 14.12
CA SER A 351 -17.97 -19.63 13.73
C SER A 351 -18.20 -19.53 12.21
N ASN A 352 -19.13 -20.31 11.67
CA ASN A 352 -19.48 -20.23 10.26
C ASN A 352 -19.92 -18.79 9.93
N GLN A 353 -19.17 -18.16 9.01
CA GLN A 353 -19.44 -16.82 8.49
C GLN A 353 -19.16 -15.63 9.45
N GLN A 354 -18.52 -15.89 10.60
CA GLN A 354 -18.04 -14.85 11.53
C GLN A 354 -16.51 -14.79 11.57
N TYR A 355 -15.96 -13.59 11.39
CA TYR A 355 -14.53 -13.32 11.37
C TYR A 355 -14.17 -12.24 12.37
N ARG A 356 -13.13 -12.48 13.16
CA ARG A 356 -12.56 -11.51 14.08
C ARG A 356 -11.16 -11.14 13.63
N PHE A 357 -10.92 -9.84 13.50
CA PHE A 357 -9.61 -9.24 13.25
C PHE A 357 -9.22 -8.46 14.50
N THR A 358 -8.02 -8.69 15.01
CA THR A 358 -7.48 -7.91 16.13
C THR A 358 -6.14 -7.33 15.71
N TYR A 359 -5.99 -6.03 15.98
CA TYR A 359 -4.78 -5.29 15.69
C TYR A 359 -4.20 -4.76 17.00
N GLU A 360 -2.94 -5.06 17.29
CA GLU A 360 -2.29 -4.79 18.58
C GLU A 360 -0.97 -4.04 18.39
N ASN A 361 -0.55 -3.27 19.41
CA ASN A 361 0.79 -2.67 19.52
C ASN A 361 1.19 -1.67 18.42
N LEU A 362 0.23 -0.93 17.84
CA LEU A 362 0.53 0.17 16.94
C LEU A 362 1.13 1.36 17.71
N SER A 363 2.36 1.75 17.37
CA SER A 363 3.03 2.91 17.97
C SER A 363 4.00 3.61 17.02
N ILE A 364 4.22 4.90 17.27
CA ILE A 364 5.26 5.70 16.60
C ILE A 364 6.09 6.34 17.68
N ASN A 365 7.39 6.11 17.66
CA ASN A 365 8.31 6.59 18.68
C ASN A 365 9.48 7.34 18.02
N ARG A 366 9.94 8.42 18.65
CA ARG A 366 11.24 9.03 18.34
C ARG A 366 12.32 8.29 19.12
N ILE A 367 13.40 7.88 18.47
CA ILE A 367 14.46 7.09 19.10
C ILE A 367 15.85 7.69 18.86
N ILE A 368 16.75 7.43 19.80
CA ILE A 368 18.20 7.58 19.62
C ILE A 368 18.83 6.20 19.76
N LEU A 369 19.50 5.76 18.70
CA LEU A 369 20.22 4.50 18.62
C LEU A 369 21.53 4.60 19.42
N ASN A 370 21.45 4.24 20.70
CA ASN A 370 22.55 4.07 21.63
C ASN A 370 22.38 2.71 22.33
N ASP A 371 23.35 2.27 23.14
CA ASP A 371 23.33 0.94 23.80
C ASP A 371 22.06 0.61 24.61
N GLU A 372 21.32 1.62 25.09
CA GLU A 372 20.05 1.45 25.82
C GLU A 372 18.78 1.76 25.01
N ASN A 373 18.89 2.08 23.72
CA ASN A 373 17.79 2.44 22.80
C ASN A 373 16.66 3.25 23.49
N LYS A 374 16.91 4.54 23.72
CA LYS A 374 15.94 5.43 24.37
C LYS A 374 14.86 5.86 23.38
N SER A 375 13.59 5.80 23.79
CA SER A 375 12.44 6.06 22.95
C SER A 375 11.41 7.00 23.60
N LEU A 376 10.86 7.93 22.82
CA LEU A 376 9.73 8.78 23.21
C LEU A 376 8.52 8.48 22.33
N ASN A 377 7.38 8.20 22.96
CA ASN A 377 6.17 7.84 22.25
C ASN A 377 5.50 9.08 21.63
N LEU A 378 5.39 9.13 20.31
CA LEU A 378 4.65 10.15 19.56
C LEU A 378 3.19 9.76 19.40
N LEU A 379 2.96 8.49 19.05
CA LEU A 379 1.63 7.88 18.90
C LEU A 379 1.62 6.55 19.66
N GLN A 380 0.59 6.35 20.47
CA GLN A 380 0.30 5.07 21.10
C GLN A 380 -1.17 4.73 20.90
N CYS A 381 -1.43 3.57 20.30
CA CYS A 381 -2.77 3.09 20.04
C CYS A 381 -3.06 1.86 20.89
N SER A 382 -4.23 1.84 21.53
CA SER A 382 -4.76 0.59 22.09
C SER A 382 -5.10 -0.41 20.98
N PRO A 383 -5.19 -1.71 21.31
CA PRO A 383 -5.72 -2.68 20.38
C PRO A 383 -7.11 -2.31 19.87
N PHE A 384 -7.34 -2.51 18.58
CA PHE A 384 -8.68 -2.40 18.00
C PHE A 384 -9.13 -3.75 17.44
N GLN A 385 -10.44 -3.96 17.46
CA GLN A 385 -11.05 -5.21 17.05
C GLN A 385 -12.09 -4.92 15.96
N THR A 386 -12.10 -5.76 14.94
CA THR A 386 -13.10 -5.75 13.87
C THR A 386 -13.80 -7.09 13.84
N LEU A 387 -15.13 -7.10 13.95
CA LEU A 387 -15.98 -8.27 13.80
C LEU A 387 -16.72 -8.16 12.47
N ILE A 388 -16.59 -9.18 11.62
CA ILE A 388 -17.29 -9.27 10.35
C ILE A 388 -18.24 -10.47 10.41
N ASN A 389 -19.53 -10.18 10.40
CA ASN A 389 -20.60 -11.18 10.34
C ASN A 389 -21.21 -11.16 8.95
N ARG A 390 -21.17 -12.30 8.25
CA ARG A 390 -21.81 -12.46 6.94
C ARG A 390 -23.06 -13.30 7.11
N TYR A 391 -24.17 -12.84 6.55
CA TYR A 391 -25.43 -13.54 6.51
C TYR A 391 -25.83 -13.74 5.04
N PHE A 392 -25.48 -14.90 4.49
CA PHE A 392 -25.88 -15.29 3.15
C PHE A 392 -26.93 -16.39 3.23
N ASN A 393 -28.17 -16.07 2.88
CA ASN A 393 -29.24 -17.05 2.74
C ASN A 393 -29.91 -16.89 1.36
N SER A 394 -30.85 -17.77 1.03
CA SER A 394 -31.53 -17.78 -0.28
C SER A 394 -32.34 -16.51 -0.58
N HIS A 395 -32.53 -15.62 0.41
CA HIS A 395 -33.40 -14.46 0.32
C HIS A 395 -32.68 -13.13 0.57
N ASN A 396 -31.64 -13.12 1.42
CA ASN A 396 -30.89 -11.93 1.83
C ASN A 396 -29.38 -12.18 1.76
N LYS A 397 -28.64 -11.13 1.37
CA LYS A 397 -27.18 -11.07 1.48
C LYS A 397 -26.83 -9.86 2.33
N GLU A 398 -26.38 -10.06 3.56
CA GLU A 398 -26.02 -8.98 4.46
C GLU A 398 -24.60 -9.17 5.01
N ILE A 399 -23.81 -8.10 5.02
CA ILE A 399 -22.50 -8.04 5.66
C ILE A 399 -22.59 -6.98 6.75
N TYR A 400 -22.33 -7.39 7.97
CA TYR A 400 -22.27 -6.52 9.12
C TYR A 400 -20.84 -6.47 9.65
N VAL A 401 -20.28 -5.26 9.75
CA VAL A 401 -18.93 -5.00 10.25
C VAL A 401 -19.03 -4.11 11.47
N GLU A 402 -18.51 -4.58 12.61
CA GLU A 402 -18.35 -3.79 13.82
C GLU A 402 -16.87 -3.52 14.05
N ILE A 403 -16.49 -2.27 14.29
CA ILE A 403 -15.13 -1.86 14.60
C ILE A 403 -15.14 -1.15 15.95
N PHE A 404 -14.30 -1.61 16.87
CA PHE A 404 -14.17 -1.04 18.20
C PHE A 404 -12.71 -0.66 18.49
N TRP A 405 -12.50 0.59 18.87
CA TRP A 405 -11.18 1.13 19.26
C TRP A 405 -11.28 1.90 20.57
N ASN A 406 -10.48 1.54 21.57
CA ASN A 406 -10.59 2.13 22.90
C ASN A 406 -9.95 3.54 22.96
N THR A 407 -8.64 3.64 22.72
CA THR A 407 -7.87 4.86 22.90
C THR A 407 -6.81 5.03 21.81
N ILE A 408 -6.70 6.25 21.29
CA ILE A 408 -5.62 6.71 20.42
C ILE A 408 -4.98 7.92 21.10
N GLN A 409 -3.68 7.85 21.40
CA GLN A 409 -2.98 8.89 22.15
C GLN A 409 -1.83 9.47 21.34
N PHE A 410 -1.89 10.77 21.10
CA PHE A 410 -0.82 11.57 20.53
C PHE A 410 -0.14 12.37 21.63
N ASN A 411 1.18 12.33 21.65
CA ASN A 411 1.97 13.16 22.53
C ASN A 411 3.07 13.80 21.69
N LEU A 412 3.06 15.12 21.56
CA LEU A 412 3.95 15.84 20.63
C LEU A 412 4.62 17.03 21.32
N SER A 413 5.90 17.22 21.07
CA SER A 413 6.66 18.41 21.46
C SER A 413 7.00 19.29 20.25
N LYS A 414 7.49 20.52 20.50
CA LYS A 414 8.03 21.38 19.45
C LYS A 414 9.23 20.75 18.73
N TYR A 415 10.04 19.99 19.47
CA TYR A 415 11.19 19.25 18.94
C TYR A 415 10.74 18.16 17.98
N ASP A 416 9.65 17.45 18.28
CA ASP A 416 9.11 16.40 17.40
C ASP A 416 8.69 16.94 16.03
N TYR A 417 8.00 18.09 16.01
CA TYR A 417 7.60 18.74 14.76
C TYR A 417 8.83 19.13 13.91
N ALA A 418 9.79 19.80 14.53
CA ALA A 418 10.99 20.23 13.85
C ALA A 418 11.86 19.03 13.40
N PHE A 419 11.85 17.92 14.16
CA PHE A 419 12.57 16.69 13.87
C PHE A 419 11.99 15.96 12.65
N ILE A 420 10.66 15.88 12.52
CA ILE A 420 10.00 15.36 11.33
C ILE A 420 10.41 16.18 10.10
N ASN A 421 10.40 17.51 10.20
CA ASN A 421 10.84 18.38 9.11
C ASN A 421 12.33 18.16 8.76
N LYS A 422 13.19 17.95 9.76
CA LYS A 422 14.61 17.61 9.56
C LYS A 422 14.78 16.30 8.78
N ILE A 423 14.04 15.24 9.15
CA ILE A 423 14.01 13.97 8.40
C ILE A 423 13.55 14.22 6.95
N LEU A 424 12.46 14.96 6.76
CA LEU A 424 11.94 15.26 5.42
C LEU A 424 12.94 16.04 4.56
N GLN A 425 13.81 16.86 5.16
CA GLN A 425 14.82 17.62 4.43
C GLN A 425 16.09 16.78 4.18
N GLU A 426 16.67 16.18 5.22
CA GLU A 426 17.96 15.48 5.11
C GLU A 426 17.84 14.10 4.45
N ASN A 427 16.84 13.30 4.82
CA ASN A 427 16.69 11.94 4.29
C ASN A 427 16.33 11.97 2.80
N PHE A 428 15.40 12.86 2.39
CA PHE A 428 14.99 13.00 0.98
C PHE A 428 16.07 13.64 0.09
N GLN A 429 16.96 14.45 0.66
CA GLN A 429 18.08 15.02 -0.08
C GLN A 429 19.24 14.02 -0.24
N GLU A 430 19.26 12.95 0.55
CA GLU A 430 20.28 11.91 0.43
C GLU A 430 20.12 11.13 -0.88
N LYS A 431 21.17 11.11 -1.69
CA LYS A 431 21.20 10.40 -2.98
C LYS A 431 22.32 9.38 -3.00
N ILE A 432 22.05 8.23 -3.63
CA ILE A 432 23.09 7.24 -3.96
C ILE A 432 23.89 7.71 -5.19
N PHE A 433 23.24 8.37 -6.15
CA PHE A 433 23.83 8.78 -7.44
C PHE A 433 23.39 10.18 -7.88
N ASP A 434 24.28 10.88 -8.58
CA ASP A 434 23.91 12.07 -9.37
C ASP A 434 23.34 11.70 -10.75
N LYS A 435 23.63 10.50 -11.27
CA LYS A 435 23.17 10.00 -12.57
C LYS A 435 22.95 8.47 -12.55
N ILE A 436 21.70 8.04 -12.52
CA ILE A 436 21.32 6.69 -12.95
C ILE A 436 21.17 6.76 -14.48
N PRO A 437 21.64 5.77 -15.26
CA PRO A 437 21.46 5.76 -16.71
C PRO A 437 19.97 5.81 -17.06
N GLN A 438 19.48 6.99 -17.44
CA GLN A 438 18.14 7.15 -17.99
C GLN A 438 18.14 6.57 -19.40
N ILE A 439 17.25 5.62 -19.67
CA ILE A 439 16.98 5.16 -21.03
C ILE A 439 16.18 6.28 -21.73
N GLN A 440 16.86 7.23 -22.36
CA GLN A 440 16.21 8.17 -23.27
C GLN A 440 15.83 7.42 -24.54
N ILE A 441 14.53 7.29 -24.80
CA ILE A 441 14.02 6.83 -26.08
C ILE A 441 13.79 8.08 -26.92
N THR A 442 14.53 8.24 -28.01
CA THR A 442 14.28 9.26 -29.03
C THR A 442 12.93 8.96 -29.67
N GLU A 443 11.90 9.73 -29.34
CA GLU A 443 10.63 9.75 -30.08
C GLU A 443 10.89 10.38 -31.45
N GLN A 444 11.02 9.56 -32.49
CA GLN A 444 10.82 10.04 -33.86
C GLN A 444 9.32 9.99 -34.13
N GLN A 445 8.71 11.18 -34.16
CA GLN A 445 7.35 11.40 -34.65
C GLN A 445 7.35 11.24 -36.17
N ASP A 446 6.94 10.09 -36.67
CA ASP A 446 6.47 9.98 -38.05
C ASP A 446 4.98 10.35 -38.06
N GLN A 447 4.69 11.55 -38.58
CA GLN A 447 3.36 11.96 -38.98
C GLN A 447 3.02 11.23 -40.28
N ASP A 448 2.15 10.23 -40.23
CA ASP A 448 1.40 9.82 -41.41
C ASP A 448 -0.11 9.93 -41.13
N ASN A 449 -0.72 10.81 -41.91
CA ASN A 449 -2.15 11.01 -42.02
C ASN A 449 -2.78 9.79 -42.69
N GLU A 450 -3.61 9.04 -41.99
CA GLU A 450 -4.69 8.29 -42.63
C GLU A 450 -6.01 8.54 -41.89
N GLN A 451 -6.84 9.38 -42.52
CA GLN A 451 -8.28 9.37 -42.33
C GLN A 451 -8.81 8.00 -42.75
N ASN A 452 -9.53 7.31 -41.86
CA ASN A 452 -10.54 6.35 -42.27
C ASN A 452 -11.66 6.27 -41.22
N ASP A 453 -12.82 6.78 -41.63
CA ASP A 453 -14.12 6.48 -41.05
C ASP A 453 -14.35 4.97 -40.98
N SER A 454 -14.60 4.43 -39.79
CA SER A 454 -15.40 3.21 -39.67
C SER A 454 -16.23 3.22 -38.40
N SER A 455 -17.52 3.44 -38.62
CA SER A 455 -18.60 3.34 -37.66
C SER A 455 -18.81 1.87 -37.27
N LEU A 456 -18.18 1.43 -36.18
CA LEU A 456 -18.46 0.12 -35.58
C LEU A 456 -19.72 0.20 -34.70
N LYS A 457 -20.82 -0.33 -35.24
CA LYS A 457 -22.05 -0.66 -34.53
C LYS A 457 -21.74 -1.58 -33.35
N LEU A 458 -21.89 -1.06 -32.13
CA LEU A 458 -21.94 -1.84 -30.90
C LEU A 458 -23.16 -2.77 -30.93
N LEU A 459 -22.93 -4.07 -31.08
CA LEU A 459 -23.94 -5.09 -30.80
C LEU A 459 -24.36 -4.97 -29.32
N PRO A 460 -25.67 -5.04 -29.01
CA PRO A 460 -26.16 -4.90 -27.65
C PRO A 460 -25.66 -6.05 -26.79
N LYS A 461 -24.94 -5.71 -25.70
CA LYS A 461 -24.70 -6.62 -24.58
C LYS A 461 -26.06 -7.15 -24.12
N LYS A 462 -26.31 -8.45 -24.31
CA LYS A 462 -27.39 -9.17 -23.63
C LYS A 462 -27.16 -9.02 -22.13
N GLN A 463 -27.90 -8.12 -21.50
CA GLN A 463 -28.09 -8.12 -20.07
C GLN A 463 -28.82 -9.43 -19.74
N SER A 464 -28.08 -10.42 -19.25
CA SER A 464 -28.68 -11.48 -18.45
C SER A 464 -29.18 -10.82 -17.18
N THR A 465 -30.47 -10.52 -17.12
CA THR A 465 -31.17 -10.24 -15.87
C THR A 465 -31.23 -11.53 -15.07
N SER A 466 -30.14 -11.87 -14.39
CA SER A 466 -30.23 -12.70 -13.19
C SER A 466 -30.79 -11.80 -12.09
N ASN A 467 -31.89 -12.22 -11.47
CA ASN A 467 -32.39 -11.62 -10.24
C ASN A 467 -31.33 -11.82 -9.14
N GLU A 468 -30.30 -10.98 -9.12
CA GLU A 468 -29.29 -10.98 -8.08
C GLU A 468 -29.89 -10.32 -6.83
N ILE A 469 -29.97 -11.08 -5.75
CA ILE A 469 -30.37 -10.58 -4.43
C ILE A 469 -29.42 -9.42 -4.06
N PRO A 470 -29.95 -8.22 -3.73
CA PRO A 470 -29.11 -7.08 -3.41
C PRO A 470 -28.27 -7.34 -2.15
N LEU A 471 -27.01 -6.92 -2.18
CA LEU A 471 -26.10 -6.99 -1.05
C LEU A 471 -26.33 -5.78 -0.13
N ASN A 472 -26.70 -6.05 1.12
CA ASN A 472 -26.79 -5.05 2.17
C ASN A 472 -25.47 -5.02 2.95
N ILE A 473 -24.94 -3.82 3.20
CA ILE A 473 -23.73 -3.62 4.00
C ILE A 473 -24.08 -2.69 5.16
N ARG A 474 -23.73 -3.10 6.38
CA ARG A 474 -23.80 -2.27 7.57
C ARG A 474 -22.42 -2.20 8.23
N LEU A 475 -21.97 -0.99 8.52
CA LEU A 475 -20.71 -0.72 9.19
C LEU A 475 -21.01 0.10 10.43
N ASP A 476 -20.64 -0.42 11.60
CA ASP A 476 -20.74 0.29 12.88
C ASP A 476 -19.31 0.47 13.41
N PHE A 477 -18.93 1.71 13.71
CA PHE A 477 -17.59 2.10 14.10
C PHE A 477 -17.65 2.91 15.39
N GLN A 478 -16.90 2.50 16.40
CA GLN A 478 -16.88 3.14 17.71
C GLN A 478 -15.45 3.39 18.18
N ILE A 479 -15.10 4.65 18.42
CA ILE A 479 -13.89 5.05 19.14
C ILE A 479 -14.30 5.64 20.49
N LYS A 480 -13.78 5.09 21.59
CA LYS A 480 -14.07 5.63 22.92
C LYS A 480 -13.36 6.96 23.17
N GLN A 481 -12.08 7.09 22.81
CA GLN A 481 -11.31 8.30 23.11
C GLN A 481 -10.14 8.53 22.14
N ILE A 482 -9.93 9.78 21.73
CA ILE A 482 -8.73 10.25 21.02
C ILE A 482 -8.14 11.40 21.82
N ASP A 483 -6.89 11.28 22.23
CA ASP A 483 -6.18 12.26 23.05
C ASP A 483 -4.99 12.85 22.30
N LEU A 484 -4.78 14.15 22.48
CA LEU A 484 -3.62 14.89 22.00
C LEU A 484 -3.06 15.72 23.15
N THR A 485 -1.82 15.43 23.55
CA THR A 485 -1.08 16.22 24.53
C THR A 485 0.09 16.92 23.86
N LEU A 486 0.20 18.23 24.07
CA LEU A 486 1.29 19.05 23.55
C LEU A 486 2.23 19.51 24.67
N TYR A 487 3.53 19.45 24.40
CA TYR A 487 4.61 19.82 25.32
C TYR A 487 5.40 21.01 24.74
N LEU A 488 5.68 22.02 25.57
CA LEU A 488 6.47 23.19 25.16
C LEU A 488 7.97 22.90 25.12
N ASP A 489 8.46 22.09 26.05
CA ASP A 489 9.87 21.74 26.16
C ASP A 489 10.04 20.26 26.49
N GLU A 490 11.26 19.79 26.28
CA GLU A 490 11.75 18.47 26.63
C GLU A 490 12.99 18.65 27.51
N ILE A 491 13.25 17.69 28.40
CA ILE A 491 14.44 17.77 29.24
C ILE A 491 15.64 17.32 28.39
N ASP A 492 16.26 18.29 27.70
CA ASP A 492 17.62 18.14 27.18
C ASP A 492 18.59 18.28 28.35
N LEU A 493 18.65 17.26 29.21
CA LEU A 493 19.90 17.03 29.93
C LEU A 493 20.91 16.69 28.83
N ASN A 494 21.99 17.44 28.75
CA ASN A 494 23.17 17.30 27.88
C ASN A 494 23.76 15.85 27.76
N ASN A 495 23.11 14.84 28.30
CA ASN A 495 23.49 13.43 28.41
C ASN A 495 22.41 12.47 27.88
N SER A 496 21.96 12.63 26.63
CA SER A 496 21.31 11.53 25.89
C SER A 496 20.01 10.97 26.49
N GLN A 497 19.25 11.71 27.32
CA GLN A 497 17.99 11.21 27.89
C GLN A 497 16.79 11.85 27.20
N LEU A 498 16.09 11.07 26.37
CA LEU A 498 14.82 11.47 25.78
C LEU A 498 13.70 11.32 26.83
N SER A 499 13.32 12.40 27.51
CA SER A 499 12.20 12.39 28.44
C SER A 499 11.36 13.66 28.34
N ARG A 500 10.04 13.51 28.46
CA ARG A 500 9.12 14.64 28.54
C ARG A 500 8.88 15.01 29.98
N ASN A 501 8.99 16.29 30.27
CA ASN A 501 8.62 16.82 31.57
C ASN A 501 7.10 16.95 31.66
N GLU A 502 6.51 16.44 32.73
CA GLU A 502 5.09 16.64 33.05
C GLU A 502 4.76 18.13 33.26
N ASN A 503 5.74 18.92 33.69
CA ASN A 503 5.55 20.36 33.94
C ASN A 503 5.48 21.19 32.65
N ASP A 504 5.96 20.64 31.52
CA ASP A 504 6.00 21.33 30.23
C ASP A 504 4.78 21.00 29.35
N LYS A 505 3.83 20.21 29.88
CA LYS A 505 2.50 20.02 29.28
C LYS A 505 1.77 21.36 29.23
N PHE A 506 1.32 21.76 28.05
CA PHE A 506 0.59 23.03 27.92
C PHE A 506 -0.84 22.87 27.39
N VAL A 507 -1.09 21.93 26.49
CA VAL A 507 -2.43 21.67 25.94
C VAL A 507 -2.75 20.19 25.97
N TYR A 508 -3.98 19.88 26.39
CA TYR A 508 -4.57 18.56 26.25
C TYR A 508 -5.90 18.69 25.52
N LEU A 509 -6.06 18.00 24.40
CA LEU A 509 -7.29 17.93 23.63
C LEU A 509 -7.78 16.48 23.63
N THR A 510 -9.06 16.27 23.90
CA THR A 510 -9.67 14.95 23.90
C THR A 510 -11.02 14.95 23.18
N ILE A 511 -11.24 13.94 22.35
CA ILE A 511 -12.52 13.64 21.71
C ILE A 511 -13.02 12.32 22.30
N GLN A 512 -14.22 12.31 22.86
CA GLN A 512 -14.79 11.13 23.49
C GLN A 512 -16.07 10.66 22.78
N LEU A 513 -16.19 9.34 22.68
CA LEU A 513 -17.34 8.59 22.16
C LEU A 513 -17.72 9.07 20.76
N ILE A 514 -16.90 8.64 19.79
CA ILE A 514 -17.11 8.82 18.36
C ILE A 514 -17.81 7.57 17.86
N GLU A 515 -19.05 7.73 17.40
CA GLU A 515 -19.84 6.65 16.83
C GLU A 515 -20.19 6.99 15.39
N ALA A 516 -19.80 6.12 14.46
CA ALA A 516 -20.17 6.23 13.06
C ALA A 516 -20.92 4.96 12.64
N GLN A 517 -22.02 5.15 11.93
CA GLN A 517 -22.84 4.08 11.38
C GLN A 517 -23.03 4.33 9.90
N PHE A 518 -22.88 3.30 9.09
CA PHE A 518 -23.15 3.34 7.67
C PHE A 518 -24.00 2.14 7.27
N LYS A 519 -25.05 2.38 6.49
CA LYS A 519 -25.96 1.37 5.98
C LYS A 519 -26.15 1.57 4.49
N GLN A 520 -25.93 0.53 3.72
CA GLN A 520 -26.16 0.49 2.29
C GLN A 520 -27.11 -0.65 1.97
N SER A 521 -28.22 -0.34 1.32
CA SER A 521 -29.23 -1.35 0.94
C SER A 521 -29.18 -1.71 -0.55
N THR A 522 -28.69 -0.79 -1.39
CA THR A 522 -28.47 -0.98 -2.83
C THR A 522 -27.27 -0.15 -3.27
N ASN A 523 -26.79 -0.32 -4.51
CA ASN A 523 -25.72 0.53 -5.06
C ASN A 523 -26.07 2.04 -5.08
N ILE A 524 -27.34 2.39 -4.92
CA ILE A 524 -27.84 3.77 -5.08
C ILE A 524 -28.27 4.36 -3.72
N ASN A 525 -28.76 3.53 -2.80
CA ASN A 525 -29.29 4.00 -1.51
C ASN A 525 -28.33 3.67 -0.37
N TYR A 526 -27.85 4.71 0.30
CA TYR A 526 -27.03 4.61 1.49
C TYR A 526 -27.36 5.70 2.51
N GLN A 527 -27.12 5.37 3.77
CA GLN A 527 -27.28 6.26 4.91
C GLN A 527 -26.04 6.17 5.80
N GLY A 528 -25.44 7.30 6.12
CA GLY A 528 -24.39 7.45 7.11
C GLY A 528 -24.87 8.29 8.28
N LYS A 529 -24.42 7.99 9.48
CA LYS A 529 -24.59 8.82 10.68
C LYS A 529 -23.25 8.86 11.41
N ILE A 530 -22.79 10.05 11.79
CA ILE A 530 -21.65 10.26 12.67
C ILE A 530 -22.13 11.04 13.88
N GLN A 531 -21.72 10.62 15.07
CA GLN A 531 -22.04 11.23 16.34
C GLN A 531 -20.76 11.39 17.17
N ILE A 532 -20.52 12.60 17.66
CA ILE A 532 -19.43 12.88 18.61
C ILE A 532 -20.07 13.34 19.91
N GLN A 533 -19.82 12.62 20.99
CA GLN A 533 -20.47 12.93 22.26
C GLN A 533 -19.81 14.11 22.97
N HIS A 534 -18.49 14.11 23.11
CA HIS A 534 -17.77 15.19 23.80
C HIS A 534 -16.47 15.58 23.09
N LEU A 535 -16.16 16.88 23.16
CA LEU A 535 -14.89 17.47 22.76
C LEU A 535 -14.47 18.40 23.88
N PHE A 536 -13.29 18.16 24.44
CA PHE A 536 -12.71 19.03 25.46
C PHE A 536 -11.29 19.41 25.04
N ALA A 537 -10.90 20.62 25.41
CA ALA A 537 -9.50 21.01 25.41
C ALA A 537 -9.21 21.74 26.71
N ASP A 538 -8.10 21.40 27.37
CA ASP A 538 -7.69 21.94 28.65
C ASP A 538 -6.27 22.54 28.55
N ASN A 539 -6.03 23.65 29.26
CA ASN A 539 -4.72 24.27 29.46
C ASN A 539 -4.05 23.61 30.67
N LEU A 540 -2.90 22.98 30.45
CA LEU A 540 -2.20 22.18 31.46
C LEU A 540 -1.01 22.89 32.12
N ARG A 541 -0.74 24.15 31.76
CA ARG A 541 0.42 24.88 32.30
C ARG A 541 0.30 25.04 33.82
N GLN A 542 1.26 24.50 34.57
CA GLN A 542 1.24 24.50 36.05
C GLN A 542 1.71 25.82 36.69
N ASN A 543 2.38 26.69 35.93
CA ASN A 543 3.06 27.89 36.46
C ASN A 543 2.23 29.18 36.44
N SER A 544 0.99 29.18 35.94
CA SER A 544 0.10 30.30 36.16
C SER A 544 -0.52 30.16 37.55
N GLN A 545 -0.30 31.14 38.43
CA GLN A 545 -0.88 31.21 39.77
C GLN A 545 -2.44 31.23 39.79
N ASN A 546 -3.09 31.02 38.65
CA ASN A 546 -4.52 31.19 38.40
C ASN A 546 -5.15 29.91 37.84
N LYS A 547 -5.95 29.22 38.67
CA LYS A 547 -6.71 28.00 38.35
C LYS A 547 -8.03 28.24 37.59
N ASN A 548 -8.32 29.47 37.16
CA ASN A 548 -9.69 29.87 36.86
C ASN A 548 -10.21 29.43 35.47
N PHE A 549 -9.32 29.18 34.50
CA PHE A 549 -9.71 28.76 33.14
C PHE A 549 -8.86 27.59 32.65
N VAL A 550 -9.08 26.42 33.28
CA VAL A 550 -8.46 25.16 32.84
C VAL A 550 -9.03 24.68 31.52
N ARG A 551 -10.30 24.99 31.21
CA ARG A 551 -11.00 24.46 30.03
C ARG A 551 -11.11 25.47 28.91
N LEU A 552 -10.49 25.15 27.78
CA LEU A 552 -10.40 25.93 26.55
C LEU A 552 -11.56 25.64 25.60
N ILE A 553 -11.96 24.37 25.46
CA ILE A 553 -13.08 23.96 24.60
C ILE A 553 -14.03 23.10 25.43
N ASN A 554 -15.33 23.40 25.37
CA ASN A 554 -16.37 22.57 25.94
C ASN A 554 -17.73 22.84 25.29
N LYS A 555 -18.72 22.00 25.60
CA LYS A 555 -20.14 22.28 25.39
C LYS A 555 -20.55 23.57 26.11
N GLY A 556 -21.45 24.33 25.48
CA GLY A 556 -22.05 25.55 26.04
C GLY A 556 -22.69 25.33 27.42
N PHE A 557 -22.80 26.40 28.21
CA PHE A 557 -23.24 26.36 29.62
C PHE A 557 -24.67 25.83 29.84
N ASN A 558 -25.55 25.91 28.83
CA ASN A 558 -26.98 25.58 28.93
C ASN A 558 -27.37 24.34 28.10
N ILE A 559 -26.49 23.35 28.01
CA ILE A 559 -26.70 22.14 27.20
C ILE A 559 -26.74 20.93 28.12
N ASP A 560 -27.65 20.00 27.82
CA ASP A 560 -27.65 18.69 28.44
C ASP A 560 -26.30 18.01 28.20
N GLN A 561 -25.57 17.70 29.28
CA GLN A 561 -24.24 17.10 29.17
C GLN A 561 -24.25 15.78 28.38
N ASN A 562 -25.37 15.07 28.40
CA ASN A 562 -25.60 13.80 27.70
C ASN A 562 -25.98 13.97 26.21
N ALA A 563 -26.38 15.16 25.77
CA ALA A 563 -26.70 15.40 24.35
C ALA A 563 -25.41 15.35 23.50
N PRO A 564 -25.40 14.72 22.32
CA PRO A 564 -24.20 14.68 21.49
C PRO A 564 -23.78 16.08 21.02
N LEU A 565 -22.49 16.38 21.01
CA LEU A 565 -21.98 17.67 20.53
C LEU A 565 -22.22 17.86 19.02
N LEU A 566 -22.00 16.81 18.24
CA LEU A 566 -22.17 16.83 16.80
C LEU A 566 -22.92 15.58 16.36
N VAL A 567 -23.95 15.77 15.53
CA VAL A 567 -24.63 14.69 14.80
C VAL A 567 -24.68 15.08 13.34
N ALA A 568 -24.07 14.29 12.47
CA ALA A 568 -24.14 14.46 11.03
C ALA A 568 -24.74 13.22 10.38
N THR A 569 -25.74 13.40 9.52
CA THR A 569 -26.36 12.36 8.73
C THR A 569 -26.17 12.63 7.25
N LEU A 570 -25.75 11.59 6.54
CA LEU A 570 -25.66 11.55 5.10
C LEU A 570 -26.76 10.61 4.62
N GLU A 571 -27.65 11.07 3.77
CA GLU A 571 -28.66 10.23 3.12
C GLU A 571 -28.57 10.40 1.62
N ASN A 572 -28.55 9.27 0.90
CA ASN A 572 -28.77 9.23 -0.53
C ASN A 572 -29.99 8.37 -0.81
N LYS A 573 -31.05 9.01 -1.30
CA LYS A 573 -32.28 8.35 -1.74
C LYS A 573 -32.46 8.64 -3.21
N SER A 574 -32.43 7.59 -4.05
CA SER A 574 -32.76 7.69 -5.48
C SER A 574 -32.05 8.87 -6.19
N SER A 575 -30.73 8.97 -6.06
CA SER A 575 -29.87 10.02 -6.64
C SER A 575 -30.04 11.44 -6.10
N ASN A 576 -30.77 11.66 -5.00
CA ASN A 576 -30.69 12.90 -4.23
C ASN A 576 -29.80 12.70 -3.01
N ARG A 577 -28.66 13.38 -2.98
CA ARG A 577 -27.73 13.37 -1.85
C ARG A 577 -28.04 14.53 -0.92
N THR A 578 -28.32 14.21 0.34
CA THR A 578 -28.53 15.20 1.39
C THR A 578 -27.57 14.93 2.53
N VAL A 579 -26.80 15.94 2.93
CA VAL A 579 -26.01 15.93 4.16
C VAL A 579 -26.66 16.90 5.12
N ASN A 580 -27.17 16.38 6.23
CA ASN A 580 -27.73 17.18 7.31
C ASN A 580 -26.81 17.06 8.53
N GLY A 581 -26.29 18.17 9.03
CA GLY A 581 -25.49 18.21 10.25
C GLY A 581 -26.10 19.15 11.27
N GLU A 582 -26.09 18.73 12.53
CA GLU A 582 -26.47 19.54 13.68
C GLU A 582 -25.34 19.53 14.69
N MET A 583 -24.86 20.71 15.06
CA MET A 583 -23.85 20.90 16.09
C MET A 583 -24.48 21.67 17.25
N GLU A 584 -24.43 21.08 18.44
CA GLU A 584 -24.83 21.74 19.69
C GLU A 584 -23.92 22.94 19.98
N SER A 585 -24.38 23.84 20.86
CA SER A 585 -23.57 25.01 21.18
C SER A 585 -22.26 24.62 21.86
N PHE A 586 -21.20 25.34 21.55
CA PHE A 586 -19.90 25.15 22.18
C PHE A 586 -19.32 26.50 22.58
N HIS A 587 -18.40 26.49 23.54
CA HIS A 587 -17.61 27.64 23.87
C HIS A 587 -16.13 27.33 23.68
N ILE A 588 -15.42 28.30 23.10
CA ILE A 588 -13.98 28.28 22.97
C ILE A 588 -13.45 29.48 23.75
N LEU A 589 -12.66 29.23 24.80
CA LEU A 589 -11.95 30.24 25.57
C LEU A 589 -10.47 30.16 25.20
N ILE A 590 -9.92 31.25 24.66
CA ILE A 590 -8.50 31.34 24.32
C ILE A 590 -7.93 32.64 24.88
N SER A 591 -6.83 32.54 25.64
CA SER A 591 -6.04 33.70 26.07
C SER A 591 -4.99 34.07 25.02
N ALA A 592 -4.61 35.36 24.94
CA ALA A 592 -3.52 35.81 24.07
C ALA A 592 -2.22 34.99 24.27
N ASP A 593 -1.85 34.70 25.52
CA ASP A 593 -0.67 33.89 25.87
C ASP A 593 -0.69 32.49 25.24
N MET A 594 -1.88 31.90 25.06
CA MET A 594 -2.00 30.58 24.48
C MET A 594 -1.78 30.61 22.97
N ILE A 595 -2.25 31.67 22.30
CA ILE A 595 -2.00 31.87 20.87
C ILE A 595 -0.50 32.04 20.61
N ILE A 596 0.20 32.79 21.48
CA ILE A 596 1.65 32.96 21.40
C ILE A 596 2.36 31.62 21.60
N SER A 597 1.99 30.84 22.63
CA SER A 597 2.57 29.51 22.87
C SER A 597 2.33 28.54 21.70
N MET A 598 1.14 28.55 21.09
CA MET A 598 0.86 27.75 19.89
C MET A 598 1.71 28.20 18.70
N LYS A 599 1.90 29.50 18.52
CA LYS A 599 2.79 30.03 17.47
C LYS A 599 4.22 29.56 17.69
N GLU A 600 4.74 29.71 18.91
CA GLU A 600 6.09 29.29 19.29
C GLU A 600 6.34 27.80 18.99
N PHE A 601 5.37 26.94 19.33
CA PHE A 601 5.43 25.50 19.05
C PHE A 601 5.68 25.19 17.56
N PHE A 602 4.98 25.88 16.64
CA PHE A 602 5.09 25.62 15.20
C PHE A 602 6.23 26.39 14.51
N THR A 603 6.76 27.45 15.13
CA THR A 603 7.85 28.25 14.56
C THR A 603 9.24 27.82 15.00
N TYR A 604 9.35 26.82 15.88
CA TYR A 604 10.63 26.36 16.42
C TYR A 604 11.55 25.80 15.32
N VAL A 605 12.82 26.20 15.35
CA VAL A 605 13.89 25.73 14.46
C VAL A 605 14.91 25.00 15.31
N ILE A 606 15.24 23.76 14.94
CA ILE A 606 16.29 22.99 15.62
C ILE A 606 17.63 23.73 15.46
N PRO A 607 18.36 24.02 16.54
CA PRO A 607 19.74 24.47 16.45
C PRO A 607 20.55 23.41 15.69
N SER A 608 21.23 23.79 14.62
CA SER A 608 22.16 22.91 13.92
C SER A 608 23.23 22.46 14.91
N ASP A 609 23.44 21.15 15.06
CA ASP A 609 24.67 20.61 15.65
C ASP A 609 25.83 20.89 14.68
N ASP A 610 26.26 22.15 14.60
CA ASP A 610 27.51 22.60 13.99
C ASP A 610 27.84 24.00 14.51
N GLU A 611 28.87 24.08 15.35
CA GLU A 611 29.48 25.32 15.85
C GLU A 611 30.14 26.13 14.72
N THR A 612 29.39 26.73 13.79
CA THR A 612 29.98 27.71 12.85
C THR A 612 29.08 28.87 12.41
N ILE A 613 27.79 28.90 12.75
CA ILE A 613 26.88 29.94 12.23
C ILE A 613 26.79 31.19 13.13
N SER A 614 27.26 31.13 14.39
CA SER A 614 27.28 32.30 15.29
C SER A 614 28.20 33.45 14.85
N ASN A 615 29.14 33.22 13.92
CA ASN A 615 30.07 34.24 13.45
C ASN A 615 29.73 34.88 12.09
N LYS A 616 28.59 34.54 11.45
CA LYS A 616 28.16 35.20 10.20
C LYS A 616 26.94 36.12 10.33
N LEU A 617 26.30 36.18 11.50
CA LEU A 617 25.17 37.07 11.75
C LEU A 617 25.52 38.34 12.56
N MET A 618 26.76 38.48 13.03
CA MET A 618 27.27 39.71 13.68
C MET A 618 27.98 40.67 12.72
N GLY A 619 27.51 40.76 11.47
CA GLY A 619 28.13 41.58 10.42
C GLY A 619 27.16 42.42 9.58
N LEU A 620 25.95 42.69 10.06
CA LEU A 620 25.00 43.61 9.41
C LEU A 620 24.37 44.53 10.45
N ASN A 621 25.17 45.46 10.96
CA ASN A 621 24.64 46.65 11.63
C ASN A 621 24.11 47.65 10.60
N ASP A 622 22.93 48.17 10.90
CA ASP A 622 22.36 49.45 10.49
C ASP A 622 22.26 49.77 8.99
N ARG A 623 21.15 49.31 8.38
CA ARG A 623 20.40 50.16 7.44
C ARG A 623 18.94 50.25 7.87
N GLN A 624 18.60 51.46 8.32
CA GLN A 624 17.26 51.92 8.67
C GLN A 624 16.25 51.58 7.56
N LEU A 625 15.27 50.74 7.89
CA LEU A 625 14.02 50.62 7.14
C LEU A 625 12.94 51.40 7.91
N SER A 626 12.76 52.66 7.51
CA SER A 626 11.67 53.51 7.98
C SER A 626 10.33 52.99 7.45
N LEU A 627 9.38 52.76 8.36
CA LEU A 627 7.96 52.61 8.04
C LEU A 627 7.42 53.94 7.46
N PRO A 628 6.64 53.95 6.37
CA PRO A 628 5.93 55.15 5.94
C PRO A 628 4.73 55.41 6.86
N SER A 629 4.54 56.68 7.22
CA SER A 629 3.44 57.20 8.04
C SER A 629 2.07 57.20 7.32
N PRO A 630 0.95 57.15 8.06
CA PRO A 630 -0.40 57.05 7.49
C PRO A 630 -0.92 58.41 7.04
N ALA A 631 -1.38 58.51 5.78
CA ALA A 631 -2.15 59.65 5.29
C ALA A 631 -3.54 59.19 4.81
N LYS A 632 -4.53 60.01 5.19
CA LYS A 632 -5.98 59.82 5.07
C LYS A 632 -6.46 59.80 3.62
N SER A 633 -7.33 58.84 3.28
CA SER A 633 -8.48 59.09 2.40
C SER A 633 -9.58 58.05 2.63
N VAL A 634 -10.71 58.56 3.09
CA VAL A 634 -11.98 57.87 3.32
C VAL A 634 -12.77 57.78 2.01
N SER A 635 -13.54 56.69 1.84
CA SER A 635 -14.67 56.48 0.90
C SER A 635 -14.29 56.24 -0.58
N GLN A 636 -14.92 55.38 -1.39
CA GLN A 636 -16.26 54.78 -1.42
C GLN A 636 -16.18 53.45 -2.20
N TYR A 637 -16.87 52.39 -1.78
CA TYR A 637 -17.59 51.51 -2.71
C TYR A 637 -18.77 50.86 -1.97
N LYS A 638 -19.97 51.19 -2.44
CA LYS A 638 -21.27 50.75 -1.92
C LYS A 638 -21.66 49.39 -2.52
N SER A 639 -22.19 48.52 -1.67
CA SER A 639 -23.03 47.38 -2.03
C SER A 639 -24.41 47.86 -2.48
N LEU A 640 -24.93 47.34 -3.60
CA LEU A 640 -26.33 47.52 -4.01
C LEU A 640 -27.03 46.15 -4.09
N ASP A 641 -27.91 45.91 -3.12
CA ASP A 641 -29.07 45.04 -3.29
C ASP A 641 -30.10 45.77 -4.15
N HIS A 642 -30.79 45.08 -5.05
CA HIS A 642 -32.23 45.31 -5.26
C HIS A 642 -32.90 44.15 -6.02
N GLN A 643 -33.90 43.61 -5.34
CA GLN A 643 -35.06 42.89 -5.88
C GLN A 643 -35.64 43.59 -7.11
N ARG A 644 -36.02 42.83 -8.16
CA ARG A 644 -37.11 43.23 -9.06
C ARG A 644 -37.94 42.03 -9.49
N SER A 645 -39.20 42.10 -9.08
CA SER A 645 -40.37 41.35 -9.53
C SER A 645 -40.70 41.62 -11.01
N SER A 646 -41.16 40.54 -11.65
CA SER A 646 -42.07 40.45 -12.81
C SER A 646 -42.60 41.73 -13.48
N LEU A 647 -42.47 41.81 -14.80
CA LEU A 647 -43.55 42.19 -15.72
C LEU A 647 -43.24 41.73 -17.15
N LEU A 648 -44.25 41.12 -17.78
CA LEU A 648 -44.25 40.56 -19.13
C LEU A 648 -44.13 41.63 -20.21
N THR A 649 -43.40 41.33 -21.28
CA THR A 649 -43.84 41.61 -22.65
C THR A 649 -43.37 40.50 -23.59
N THR A 650 -44.33 40.01 -24.37
CA THR A 650 -44.23 39.02 -25.44
C THR A 650 -43.62 39.62 -26.71
N SER A 651 -42.70 38.91 -27.35
CA SER A 651 -42.63 38.86 -28.82
C SER A 651 -41.84 37.62 -29.25
N GLU A 652 -42.52 36.82 -30.07
CA GLU A 652 -42.08 35.59 -30.71
C GLU A 652 -40.89 35.79 -31.64
N ASN A 653 -39.97 34.81 -31.68
CA ASN A 653 -39.41 34.25 -32.91
C ASN A 653 -38.48 33.06 -32.60
N ASP A 654 -39.04 31.87 -32.79
CA ASP A 654 -38.53 30.74 -33.57
C ASP A 654 -37.09 30.18 -33.43
N GLN A 655 -37.10 28.93 -32.95
CA GLN A 655 -36.39 27.73 -33.40
C GLN A 655 -35.12 27.22 -32.68
N PRO A 656 -34.99 25.87 -32.55
CA PRO A 656 -34.31 25.22 -31.43
C PRO A 656 -32.93 24.68 -31.82
N ARG A 657 -31.89 25.02 -31.07
CA ARG A 657 -30.59 24.34 -31.17
C ARG A 657 -30.46 23.25 -30.09
N ARG A 658 -30.66 22.02 -30.58
CA ARG A 658 -30.11 20.72 -30.16
C ARG A 658 -29.53 20.62 -28.74
N LYS A 659 -30.23 19.85 -27.89
CA LYS A 659 -29.72 19.28 -26.64
C LYS A 659 -28.58 18.30 -26.93
N HIS A 660 -27.38 18.61 -26.48
CA HIS A 660 -26.37 17.58 -26.20
C HIS A 660 -26.60 17.05 -24.78
N SER A 661 -26.42 15.73 -24.65
CA SER A 661 -26.61 14.89 -23.47
C SER A 661 -25.99 15.47 -22.19
N ALA A 662 -26.84 15.84 -21.24
CA ALA A 662 -26.43 16.13 -19.87
C ALA A 662 -25.97 14.83 -19.20
N ARG A 663 -24.74 14.83 -18.68
CA ARG A 663 -24.37 13.99 -17.52
C ARG A 663 -25.41 14.25 -16.43
N SER A 664 -25.86 13.19 -15.77
CA SER A 664 -26.65 13.32 -14.55
C SER A 664 -25.74 13.85 -13.44
N ASP A 665 -25.62 15.17 -13.35
CA ASP A 665 -24.97 15.83 -12.23
C ASP A 665 -25.85 15.56 -11.00
N VAL A 666 -25.28 14.85 -10.01
CA VAL A 666 -25.97 14.46 -8.79
C VAL A 666 -25.80 15.59 -7.78
N ASP A 667 -26.75 16.53 -7.78
CA ASP A 667 -26.79 17.65 -6.85
C ASP A 667 -26.68 17.16 -5.39
N THR A 668 -25.66 17.64 -4.68
CA THR A 668 -25.49 17.34 -3.25
C THR A 668 -25.94 18.54 -2.42
N ASN A 669 -27.03 18.37 -1.68
CA ASN A 669 -27.58 19.39 -0.79
C ASN A 669 -26.94 19.23 0.60
N VAL A 670 -26.15 20.22 1.02
CA VAL A 670 -25.53 20.24 2.35
C VAL A 670 -26.20 21.29 3.22
N LYS A 671 -26.79 20.86 4.34
CA LYS A 671 -27.33 21.71 5.40
C LYS A 671 -26.59 21.38 6.71
N ILE A 672 -25.77 22.30 7.20
CA ILE A 672 -25.15 22.19 8.52
C ILE A 672 -25.65 23.35 9.39
N GLU A 673 -26.24 23.01 10.52
CA GLU A 673 -26.80 23.93 11.49
C GLU A 673 -25.96 23.92 12.77
N VAL A 674 -25.34 25.05 13.10
CA VAL A 674 -24.57 25.24 14.32
C VAL A 674 -25.38 26.10 15.26
N LYS A 675 -25.75 25.56 16.42
CA LYS A 675 -26.44 26.32 17.47
C LYS A 675 -25.54 27.46 17.99
N PRO A 676 -26.13 28.53 18.55
CA PRO A 676 -25.38 29.73 18.97
C PRO A 676 -24.22 29.37 19.91
N SER A 677 -23.01 29.56 19.42
CA SER A 677 -21.75 29.21 20.08
C SER A 677 -20.95 30.48 20.38
N GLN A 678 -19.98 30.41 21.30
CA GLN A 678 -19.23 31.59 21.74
C GLN A 678 -17.73 31.35 21.63
N LEU A 679 -17.03 32.23 20.93
CA LEU A 679 -15.58 32.34 21.02
C LEU A 679 -15.26 33.52 21.92
N ILE A 680 -14.57 33.28 23.02
CA ILE A 680 -14.23 34.30 24.00
C ILE A 680 -12.71 34.44 24.05
N LEU A 681 -12.22 35.60 23.63
CA LEU A 681 -10.80 35.95 23.69
C LEU A 681 -10.56 36.85 24.90
N PHE A 682 -9.56 36.53 25.70
CA PHE A 682 -9.18 37.31 26.86
C PHE A 682 -7.77 37.89 26.69
N GLU A 683 -7.62 39.17 27.05
CA GLU A 683 -6.37 39.94 26.94
C GLU A 683 -5.33 39.51 27.98
N ASP A 684 -5.73 39.32 29.25
CA ASP A 684 -4.81 39.01 30.34
C ASP A 684 -5.47 38.06 31.37
N GLN A 685 -4.72 37.05 31.84
CA GLN A 685 -5.20 36.02 32.76
C GLN A 685 -5.31 36.50 34.22
N ASN A 686 -4.80 37.70 34.53
CA ASN A 686 -4.49 38.14 35.89
C ASN A 686 -5.53 39.06 36.56
N ASN A 687 -6.53 39.56 35.83
CA ASN A 687 -7.48 40.53 36.39
C ASN A 687 -8.93 40.06 36.24
N ASN A 688 -9.70 40.14 37.34
CA ASN A 688 -11.16 39.99 37.35
C ASN A 688 -11.90 41.02 36.46
N ASN A 689 -11.15 41.95 35.83
CA ASN A 689 -11.59 42.94 34.84
C ASN A 689 -10.81 42.77 33.52
N SER A 690 -10.57 41.55 33.05
CA SER A 690 -9.97 41.32 31.74
C SER A 690 -10.94 41.74 30.64
N ASN A 691 -10.51 42.61 29.72
CA ASN A 691 -11.24 42.86 28.48
C ASN A 691 -11.45 41.53 27.75
N CYS A 692 -12.70 41.14 27.54
CA CYS A 692 -13.04 39.94 26.80
C CYS A 692 -13.74 40.31 25.50
N LEU A 693 -13.22 39.80 24.38
CA LEU A 693 -13.92 39.85 23.11
C LEU A 693 -14.77 38.58 22.99
N VAL A 694 -16.09 38.73 23.16
CA VAL A 694 -17.05 37.64 22.92
C VAL A 694 -17.55 37.74 21.49
N LEU A 695 -17.21 36.73 20.69
CA LEU A 695 -17.69 36.55 19.33
C LEU A 695 -18.77 35.45 19.35
N ASN A 696 -20.02 35.86 19.15
CA ASN A 696 -21.12 34.90 18.97
C ASN A 696 -21.03 34.31 17.56
N VAL A 697 -20.84 32.99 17.49
CA VAL A 697 -20.80 32.21 16.27
C VAL A 697 -22.13 31.49 16.13
N SER A 698 -23.00 32.01 15.28
CA SER A 698 -24.22 31.30 14.83
C SER A 698 -24.23 31.31 13.31
N ARG A 699 -24.21 30.12 12.69
CA ARG A 699 -24.21 30.02 11.24
C ARG A 699 -24.99 28.79 10.79
N THR A 700 -25.92 29.00 9.86
CA THR A 700 -26.51 27.93 9.07
C THR A 700 -25.83 27.95 7.70
N LEU A 701 -25.10 26.89 7.39
CA LEU A 701 -24.48 26.71 6.09
C LEU A 701 -25.45 25.91 5.22
N LYS A 702 -25.98 26.56 4.18
CA LYS A 702 -26.77 25.91 3.11
C LYS A 702 -26.01 26.09 1.81
N HIS A 703 -25.42 25.00 1.31
CA HIS A 703 -24.74 24.98 0.03
C HIS A 703 -25.28 23.85 -0.85
N LYS A 704 -25.53 24.17 -2.11
CA LYS A 704 -25.75 23.19 -3.18
C LYS A 704 -24.45 23.06 -3.95
N TYR A 705 -23.88 21.86 -3.97
CA TYR A 705 -22.78 21.54 -4.89
C TYR A 705 -23.38 20.89 -6.14
N PHE A 706 -23.05 21.46 -7.30
CA PHE A 706 -23.35 20.94 -8.65
C PHE A 706 -22.34 19.87 -9.04
#